data_AF-M6B0I1-F1
#
_entry.id   AF-M6B0I1-F1
#
_cell.length_a   1.000
_cell.length_b   1.000
_cell.length_c   1.000
_cell.angle_alpha   90.00
_cell.angle_beta   90.00
_cell.angle_gamma   90.00
#
_symmetry.space_group_name_H-M   'P 1'
#
loop_
_entity.id
_entity.type
_entity.pdbx_description
1 polymer ?
#
loop_
_entity_poly.entity_id
_entity_poly.type
_entity_poly.pdbx_seq_one_letter_code
_entity_poly.pdbx_strand_id
1 'polypeptide(L)'
;MQIIKGKWKIPHAARKPFVFFLVFLFLSIQFRFLFSDQVPDSVSLQNQYLIAQDYRVLFKNFLSSGYDRSLQGGSPTFYFQAPFFFFLVSFLHTFILFFFPFGVSFNLGILLILFLFSYAFLKLGFLFLTETSLRPGNALVTMTGLMFYFLYPGDRIVGAGIVGVFQNSISFVVGLAFALLAIYYLEKFRYTGKLSSFFKNLITGSLVFYAHYEMSLFYVITLGLYFLFYKDEFTIFEILLIFLFPLLCASPILWNYFAYVSFQQNPPVSFPINGLLSLFGEEFSNTSPEKFVDIIKRILIDQYWIHLLFPILFVIGIRLLFIRKLLPPISRFLIFGTLFFYWMATDSSLSLIFPWLHVKWYTALNVSLVFLTFSALVTARFFLKNLPPGKWKLWTGLILFVLGLYRFIITIPGPSTGIESLSINPSPVWRQKDEWIRVFEKTSYGALIASEEMTEEYGSRDSRWVSVLIRQAVRRNITLQNRFEHSFFSSAEEIIRLFPRQGFKPSLRNEEKRGNFHSIRTEEKLSELFLNLLSERGVSYVLLRSDALNRIAAVSPQWFSMVYKKGKWTLWKLNSSRPFMELLSQKPIALLTEGDSLQKKSELRLENLPESILDFKFQWNVSLVPLSKEEFESNEIFFSGAYEVSQLRSYFQKRVEEGTDKKNEGKPDTKREKNESVFLSSEIDPLVWNDSEIKWELSKEAESDVCFPILIRSGFFPIWKLVSGEKVYRTLEGQFYFCSAEKQNQFVFYDIRTYLITFIQFLLPLLFFGATFLTHRKISN
;
A
#
# COMPACT_ATOMS: atom_id res chain seq x y z
N MET A 1 -5.97 66.71 23.72
CA MET A 1 -5.40 65.35 23.87
C MET A 1 -6.42 64.34 23.32
N GLN A 2 -6.38 64.06 22.01
CA GLN A 2 -7.20 63.04 21.34
C GLN A 2 -6.29 61.86 21.01
N ILE A 3 -6.50 60.71 21.65
CA ILE A 3 -5.73 59.50 21.40
C ILE A 3 -6.70 58.37 21.03
N ILE A 4 -6.59 57.96 19.75
CA ILE A 4 -7.01 56.70 19.12
C ILE A 4 -8.51 56.52 18.79
N LYS A 5 -8.92 57.11 17.65
CA LYS A 5 -9.99 56.57 16.77
C LYS A 5 -9.37 55.93 15.52
N GLY A 6 -8.63 54.83 15.70
CA GLY A 6 -8.10 54.04 14.59
C GLY A 6 -8.70 52.64 14.60
N LYS A 7 -9.72 52.37 13.77
CA LYS A 7 -10.11 50.97 13.47
C LYS A 7 -8.89 50.33 12.80
N TRP A 8 -8.22 49.41 13.50
CA TRP A 8 -7.17 48.56 12.94
C TRP A 8 -7.74 47.77 11.76
N LYS A 9 -7.67 48.33 10.55
CA LYS A 9 -8.04 47.64 9.32
C LYS A 9 -6.81 46.89 8.86
N ILE A 10 -6.86 45.55 8.95
CA ILE A 10 -5.85 44.68 8.35
C ILE A 10 -5.70 45.08 6.86
N PRO A 11 -4.48 45.46 6.41
CA PRO A 11 -4.23 45.83 5.02
C PRO A 11 -4.75 44.76 4.08
N HIS A 12 -5.30 45.16 2.92
CA HIS A 12 -5.87 44.20 1.96
C HIS A 12 -4.87 43.11 1.54
N ALA A 13 -3.57 43.43 1.50
CA ALA A 13 -2.48 42.50 1.23
C ALA A 13 -2.25 41.48 2.36
N ALA A 14 -2.47 41.86 3.62
CA ALA A 14 -2.24 41.00 4.80
C ALA A 14 -3.41 40.06 5.12
N ARG A 15 -4.59 40.26 4.53
CA ARG A 15 -5.78 39.44 4.82
C ARG A 15 -5.65 37.98 4.40
N LYS A 16 -5.06 37.70 3.24
CA LYS A 16 -4.87 36.30 2.79
C LYS A 16 -3.82 35.57 3.65
N PRO A 17 -2.61 36.14 3.85
CA PRO A 17 -1.62 35.55 4.75
C PRO A 17 -2.15 35.30 6.17
N PHE A 18 -2.94 36.23 6.72
CA PHE A 18 -3.53 36.08 8.05
C PHE A 18 -4.49 34.88 8.13
N VAL A 19 -5.31 34.65 7.11
CA VAL A 19 -6.18 33.46 7.05
C VAL A 19 -5.37 32.17 7.02
N PHE A 20 -4.30 32.09 6.21
CA PHE A 20 -3.42 30.91 6.21
C PHE A 20 -2.76 30.70 7.57
N PHE A 21 -2.24 31.78 8.18
CA PHE A 21 -1.64 31.75 9.50
C PHE A 21 -2.60 31.21 10.56
N LEU A 22 -3.85 31.71 10.60
CA LEU A 22 -4.86 31.23 11.55
C LEU A 22 -5.18 29.74 11.37
N VAL A 23 -5.31 29.27 10.12
CA VAL A 23 -5.58 27.85 9.85
C VAL A 23 -4.40 26.98 10.27
N PHE A 24 -3.16 27.39 9.98
CA PHE A 24 -1.97 26.65 10.39
C PHE A 24 -1.77 26.66 11.91
N LEU A 25 -2.03 27.78 12.57
CA LEU A 25 -2.00 27.87 14.02
C LEU A 25 -3.04 26.94 14.64
N PHE A 26 -4.28 26.96 14.13
CA PHE A 26 -5.34 26.08 14.59
C PHE A 26 -4.97 24.60 14.44
N LEU A 27 -4.46 24.19 13.28
CA LEU A 27 -4.00 22.83 13.04
C LEU A 27 -2.81 22.45 13.94
N SER A 28 -1.87 23.38 14.19
CA SER A 28 -0.75 23.14 15.11
C SER A 28 -1.21 22.91 16.54
N ILE A 29 -2.21 23.68 16.99
CA ILE A 29 -2.80 23.53 18.33
C ILE A 29 -3.56 22.20 18.43
N GLN A 30 -4.41 21.90 17.44
CA GLN A 30 -5.21 20.68 17.44
C GLN A 30 -4.32 19.42 17.40
N PHE A 31 -3.30 19.43 16.54
CA PHE A 31 -2.40 18.31 16.33
C PHE A 31 -1.08 18.47 17.10
N ARG A 32 -1.13 19.11 18.28
CA ARG A 32 0.07 19.36 19.09
C ARG A 32 0.85 18.10 19.47
N PHE A 33 0.20 16.94 19.51
CA PHE A 33 0.86 15.66 19.76
C PHE A 33 1.87 15.29 18.66
N LEU A 34 1.75 15.86 17.46
CA LEU A 34 2.72 15.67 16.36
C LEU A 34 4.06 16.40 16.60
N PHE A 35 4.19 17.21 17.65
CA PHE A 35 5.49 17.75 18.06
C PHE A 35 6.27 16.78 18.96
N SER A 36 5.68 15.63 19.32
CA SER A 36 6.36 14.60 20.11
C SER A 36 7.16 13.63 19.24
N ASP A 37 8.03 12.86 19.87
CA ASP A 37 8.78 11.74 19.27
C ASP A 37 7.94 10.46 19.16
N GLN A 38 6.77 10.40 19.82
CA GLN A 38 5.87 9.26 19.79
C GLN A 38 5.01 9.29 18.53
N VAL A 39 5.13 8.25 17.71
CA VAL A 39 4.29 8.06 16.52
C VAL A 39 2.88 7.66 16.96
N PRO A 40 1.80 8.25 16.41
CA PRO A 40 0.44 7.92 16.80
C PRO A 40 0.12 6.42 16.67
N ASP A 41 -0.70 5.92 17.59
CA ASP A 41 -1.08 4.49 17.71
C ASP A 41 -2.10 4.09 16.63
N SER A 42 -1.64 3.99 15.39
CA SER A 42 -2.38 3.46 14.25
C SER A 42 -1.52 2.44 13.51
N VAL A 43 -2.08 1.25 13.24
CA VAL A 43 -1.40 0.20 12.47
C VAL A 43 -0.83 0.76 11.16
N SER A 44 -1.59 1.59 10.46
CA SER A 44 -1.13 2.16 9.18
C SER A 44 0.02 3.14 9.35
N LEU A 45 -0.05 4.03 10.35
CA LEU A 45 1.03 4.99 10.60
C LEU A 45 2.29 4.32 11.10
N GLN A 46 2.16 3.30 11.95
CA GLN A 46 3.29 2.53 12.43
C GLN A 46 3.97 1.79 11.27
N ASN A 47 3.19 1.21 10.35
CA ASN A 47 3.74 0.65 9.11
C ASN A 47 4.41 1.70 8.22
N GLN A 48 3.79 2.87 8.03
CA GLN A 48 4.39 3.96 7.25
C GLN A 48 5.66 4.51 7.92
N TYR A 49 5.73 4.53 9.24
CA TYR A 49 6.91 4.92 9.99
C TYR A 49 8.07 3.93 9.78
N LEU A 50 7.79 2.63 9.83
CA LEU A 50 8.78 1.58 9.51
C LEU A 50 9.28 1.70 8.08
N ILE A 51 8.36 1.92 7.12
CA ILE A 51 8.72 2.19 5.72
C ILE A 51 9.57 3.47 5.59
N ALA A 52 9.28 4.51 6.36
CA ALA A 52 10.07 5.74 6.38
C ALA A 52 11.48 5.51 6.95
N GLN A 53 11.63 4.63 7.95
CA GLN A 53 12.94 4.24 8.49
C GLN A 53 13.78 3.52 7.43
N ASP A 54 13.18 2.61 6.67
CA ASP A 54 13.85 1.92 5.57
C ASP A 54 14.25 2.92 4.47
N TYR A 55 13.36 3.85 4.10
CA TYR A 55 13.67 4.91 3.13
C TYR A 55 14.85 5.78 3.61
N ARG A 56 14.95 6.08 4.90
CA ARG A 56 16.05 6.89 5.44
C ARG A 56 17.41 6.24 5.17
N VAL A 57 17.50 4.91 5.25
CA VAL A 57 18.75 4.18 4.94
C VAL A 57 19.09 4.32 3.46
N LEU A 58 18.11 4.16 2.57
CA LEU A 58 18.27 4.35 1.13
C LEU A 58 18.67 5.79 0.78
N PHE A 59 18.01 6.77 1.39
CA PHE A 59 18.23 8.20 1.14
C PHE A 59 19.65 8.65 1.45
N LYS A 60 20.29 8.08 2.49
CA LYS A 60 21.72 8.36 2.80
C LYS A 60 22.65 8.00 1.66
N ASN A 61 22.29 7.00 0.85
CA ASN A 61 23.05 6.58 -0.32
C ASN A 61 22.54 7.22 -1.63
N PHE A 62 21.69 8.25 -1.53
CA PHE A 62 21.01 8.91 -2.65
C PHE A 62 20.14 7.95 -3.47
N LEU A 63 19.46 7.02 -2.78
CA LEU A 63 18.55 6.05 -3.40
C LEU A 63 17.10 6.32 -3.01
N SER A 64 16.19 6.34 -4.00
CA SER A 64 14.73 6.50 -3.79
C SER A 64 13.90 5.22 -3.98
N SER A 65 14.53 4.12 -4.38
CA SER A 65 13.94 2.80 -4.53
C SER A 65 14.95 1.76 -4.05
N GLY A 66 14.46 0.74 -3.35
CA GLY A 66 15.30 -0.28 -2.74
C GLY A 66 14.48 -1.49 -2.34
N TYR A 67 15.07 -2.39 -1.58
CA TYR A 67 14.46 -3.65 -1.22
C TYR A 67 14.34 -3.78 0.31
N ASP A 68 13.10 -3.84 0.80
CA ASP A 68 12.78 -4.03 2.21
C ASP A 68 12.86 -5.51 2.57
N ARG A 69 13.83 -5.83 3.42
CA ARG A 69 14.15 -7.19 3.87
C ARG A 69 13.25 -7.70 4.99
N SER A 70 12.47 -6.83 5.61
CA SER A 70 11.67 -7.14 6.80
C SER A 70 10.35 -7.84 6.47
N LEU A 71 9.94 -7.87 5.21
CA LEU A 71 8.81 -8.65 4.72
C LEU A 71 9.30 -10.01 4.21
N GLN A 72 8.53 -11.09 4.40
CA GLN A 72 8.87 -12.37 3.78
C GLN A 72 8.88 -12.24 2.26
N GLY A 73 9.99 -12.64 1.68
CA GLY A 73 10.22 -12.48 0.27
C GLY A 73 10.73 -11.11 -0.09
N GLY A 74 10.79 -10.15 0.84
CA GLY A 74 11.13 -8.75 0.69
C GLY A 74 10.36 -7.98 -0.38
N SER A 75 9.99 -6.76 -0.02
CA SER A 75 9.17 -5.92 -0.89
C SER A 75 10.07 -4.92 -1.59
N PRO A 76 9.90 -4.67 -2.89
CA PRO A 76 10.52 -3.55 -3.56
C PRO A 76 9.86 -2.30 -2.96
N THR A 77 10.50 -1.75 -1.93
CA THR A 77 10.07 -0.54 -1.24
C THR A 77 10.13 0.61 -2.25
N PHE A 78 9.02 1.34 -2.37
CA PHE A 78 8.87 2.48 -3.28
C PHE A 78 8.82 2.18 -4.78
N TYR A 79 8.66 0.91 -5.17
CA TYR A 79 8.31 0.57 -6.56
C TYR A 79 6.80 0.63 -6.80
N PHE A 80 5.99 0.35 -5.76
CA PHE A 80 4.52 0.45 -5.79
C PHE A 80 3.97 1.72 -5.13
N GLN A 81 4.78 2.40 -4.32
CA GLN A 81 4.38 3.61 -3.59
C GLN A 81 5.32 4.74 -3.97
N ALA A 82 4.76 5.86 -4.43
CA ALA A 82 5.58 6.96 -4.86
C ALA A 82 6.30 7.63 -3.66
N PRO A 83 7.61 7.88 -3.74
CA PRO A 83 8.43 8.10 -2.54
C PRO A 83 8.35 9.51 -1.92
N PHE A 84 7.55 10.45 -2.44
CA PHE A 84 7.70 11.87 -2.05
C PHE A 84 7.51 12.16 -0.56
N PHE A 85 6.55 11.52 0.13
CA PHE A 85 6.38 11.72 1.56
C PHE A 85 7.61 11.24 2.36
N PHE A 86 8.11 10.05 2.03
CA PHE A 86 9.26 9.44 2.70
C PHE A 86 10.56 10.19 2.40
N PHE A 87 10.70 10.70 1.17
CA PHE A 87 11.70 11.66 0.77
C PHE A 87 11.65 12.92 1.64
N LEU A 88 10.47 13.53 1.79
CA LEU A 88 10.30 14.75 2.59
C LEU A 88 10.71 14.52 4.06
N VAL A 89 10.25 13.42 4.67
CA VAL A 89 10.58 13.09 6.06
C VAL A 89 12.08 12.86 6.23
N SER A 90 12.72 12.16 5.29
CA SER A 90 14.15 11.88 5.33
C SER A 90 14.99 13.12 5.05
N PHE A 91 14.53 14.00 4.17
CA PHE A 91 15.12 15.31 3.92
C PHE A 91 15.06 16.19 5.19
N LEU A 92 13.88 16.29 5.82
CA LEU A 92 13.71 17.03 7.07
C LEU A 92 14.66 16.52 8.14
N HIS A 93 14.71 15.21 8.33
CA HIS A 93 15.58 14.63 9.34
C HIS A 93 17.07 14.81 9.03
N THR A 94 17.50 14.63 7.78
CA THR A 94 18.92 14.67 7.41
C THR A 94 19.47 16.09 7.41
N PHE A 95 18.69 17.08 6.94
CA PHE A 95 19.21 18.44 6.71
C PHE A 95 18.72 19.48 7.72
N ILE A 96 17.57 19.29 8.37
CA ILE A 96 16.94 20.33 9.23
C ILE A 96 16.85 19.89 10.68
N LEU A 97 16.46 18.65 10.94
CA LEU A 97 16.13 18.10 12.26
C LEU A 97 17.07 16.96 12.68
N PHE A 98 18.34 17.03 12.28
CA PHE A 98 19.32 15.96 12.49
C PHE A 98 19.61 15.66 13.96
N PHE A 99 19.33 16.62 14.85
CA PHE A 99 19.50 16.51 16.30
C PHE A 99 18.29 15.93 17.04
N PHE A 100 17.15 15.75 16.36
CA PHE A 100 15.95 15.15 16.95
C PHE A 100 15.78 13.68 16.54
N PRO A 101 15.05 12.86 17.34
CA PRO A 101 14.67 11.52 16.95
C PRO A 101 13.92 11.51 15.60
N PHE A 102 14.07 10.44 14.83
CA PHE A 102 13.42 10.30 13.52
C PHE A 102 11.89 10.40 13.61
N GLY A 103 11.28 9.93 14.72
CA GLY A 103 9.85 10.06 15.00
C GLY A 103 9.34 11.50 14.94
N VAL A 104 10.13 12.48 15.42
CA VAL A 104 9.78 13.91 15.35
C VAL A 104 9.70 14.37 13.88
N SER A 105 10.65 13.95 13.05
CA SER A 105 10.66 14.32 11.63
C SER A 105 9.48 13.69 10.87
N PHE A 106 9.12 12.46 11.21
CA PHE A 106 7.94 11.79 10.65
C PHE A 106 6.65 12.52 11.03
N ASN A 107 6.44 12.81 12.32
CA ASN A 107 5.26 13.50 12.82
C ASN A 107 5.12 14.93 12.26
N LEU A 108 6.23 15.67 12.19
CA LEU A 108 6.24 17.00 11.55
C LEU A 108 5.98 16.90 10.04
N GLY A 109 6.43 15.84 9.38
CA GLY A 109 6.07 15.54 7.99
C GLY A 109 4.55 15.43 7.79
N ILE A 110 3.85 14.74 8.69
CA ILE A 110 2.37 14.66 8.68
C ILE A 110 1.76 16.06 8.79
N LEU A 111 2.23 16.85 9.75
CA LEU A 111 1.74 18.22 9.97
C LEU A 111 1.94 19.11 8.73
N LEU A 112 3.12 19.04 8.10
CA LEU A 112 3.40 19.78 6.87
C LEU A 112 2.47 19.39 5.72
N ILE A 113 2.05 18.13 5.64
CA ILE A 113 1.10 17.68 4.62
C ILE A 113 -0.29 18.21 4.90
N LEU A 114 -0.73 18.25 6.16
CA LEU A 114 -1.98 18.91 6.54
C LEU A 114 -1.96 20.40 6.19
N PHE A 115 -0.82 21.07 6.37
CA PHE A 115 -0.64 22.46 5.92
C PHE A 115 -0.67 22.58 4.39
N LEU A 116 0.03 21.71 3.67
CA LEU A 116 0.06 21.71 2.20
C LEU A 116 -1.35 21.51 1.61
N PHE A 117 -2.10 20.54 2.13
CA PHE A 117 -3.47 20.28 1.72
C PHE A 117 -4.39 21.47 2.02
N SER A 118 -4.33 22.00 3.25
CA SER A 118 -5.14 23.17 3.64
C SER A 118 -4.81 24.38 2.77
N TYR A 119 -3.52 24.59 2.48
CA TYR A 119 -3.06 25.66 1.60
C TYR A 119 -3.61 25.50 0.18
N ALA A 120 -3.49 24.30 -0.40
CA ALA A 120 -3.99 23.98 -1.74
C ALA A 120 -5.51 24.20 -1.83
N PHE A 121 -6.25 23.66 -0.87
CA PHE A 121 -7.70 23.76 -0.79
C PHE A 121 -8.17 25.21 -0.69
N LEU A 122 -7.59 26.00 0.24
CA LEU A 122 -7.94 27.40 0.42
C LEU A 122 -7.55 28.24 -0.80
N LYS A 123 -6.40 27.99 -1.43
CA LYS A 123 -5.98 28.72 -2.64
C LYS A 123 -6.96 28.51 -3.80
N LEU A 124 -7.33 27.27 -4.06
CA LEU A 124 -8.29 26.92 -5.10
C LEU A 124 -9.69 27.44 -4.76
N GLY A 125 -10.15 27.25 -3.53
CA GLY A 125 -11.44 27.75 -3.05
C GLY A 125 -11.55 29.27 -3.14
N PHE A 126 -10.50 30.01 -2.77
CA PHE A 126 -10.48 31.46 -2.99
C PHE A 126 -10.48 31.84 -4.46
N LEU A 127 -9.85 31.08 -5.35
CA LEU A 127 -9.89 31.37 -6.78
C LEU A 127 -11.32 31.25 -7.32
N PHE A 128 -12.05 30.19 -6.94
CA PHE A 128 -13.44 29.99 -7.35
C PHE A 128 -14.42 30.98 -6.70
N LEU A 129 -14.14 31.41 -5.46
CA LEU A 129 -15.04 32.25 -4.68
C LEU A 129 -14.69 33.74 -4.71
N THR A 130 -13.50 34.15 -5.13
CA THR A 130 -13.07 35.56 -5.12
C THR A 130 -12.43 35.94 -6.45
N GLU A 131 -13.21 36.57 -7.32
CA GLU A 131 -12.67 37.10 -8.59
C GLU A 131 -11.76 38.32 -8.37
N THR A 132 -11.93 39.13 -7.30
CA THR A 132 -11.13 40.37 -7.12
C THR A 132 -10.82 40.82 -5.69
N SER A 133 -11.48 40.31 -4.62
CA SER A 133 -11.12 40.68 -3.24
C SER A 133 -11.52 39.63 -2.19
N LEU A 134 -10.66 39.42 -1.18
CA LEU A 134 -10.94 38.50 -0.06
C LEU A 134 -11.97 39.14 0.89
N ARG A 135 -13.25 38.82 0.69
CA ARG A 135 -14.33 39.22 1.62
C ARG A 135 -14.37 38.25 2.81
N PRO A 136 -14.58 38.73 4.06
CA PRO A 136 -14.64 37.87 5.24
C PRO A 136 -15.65 36.72 5.12
N GLY A 137 -16.81 36.96 4.51
CA GLY A 137 -17.80 35.91 4.27
C GLY A 137 -17.30 34.79 3.34
N ASN A 138 -16.55 35.13 2.29
CA ASN A 138 -15.99 34.12 1.39
C ASN A 138 -14.85 33.35 2.08
N ALA A 139 -14.07 34.02 2.94
CA ALA A 139 -13.06 33.36 3.77
C ALA A 139 -13.69 32.33 4.70
N LEU A 140 -14.74 32.73 5.44
CA LEU A 140 -15.50 31.83 6.31
C LEU A 140 -16.09 30.64 5.54
N VAL A 141 -16.77 30.89 4.41
CA VAL A 141 -17.35 29.82 3.58
C VAL A 141 -16.28 28.83 3.12
N THR A 142 -15.13 29.31 2.65
CA THR A 142 -14.02 28.42 2.23
C THR A 142 -13.46 27.61 3.41
N MET A 143 -13.32 28.24 4.58
CA MET A 143 -12.88 27.54 5.80
C MET A 143 -13.90 26.48 6.22
N THR A 144 -15.21 26.77 6.19
CA THR A 144 -16.26 25.77 6.48
C THR A 144 -16.19 24.60 5.51
N GLY A 145 -15.89 24.84 4.22
CA GLY A 145 -15.64 23.77 3.25
C GLY A 145 -14.43 22.90 3.59
N LEU A 146 -13.32 23.53 4.02
CA LEU A 146 -12.13 22.80 4.49
C LEU A 146 -12.47 21.94 5.72
N MET A 147 -13.21 22.51 6.69
CA MET A 147 -13.66 21.77 7.87
C MET A 147 -14.56 20.60 7.51
N PHE A 148 -15.50 20.77 6.58
CA PHE A 148 -16.35 19.67 6.10
C PHE A 148 -15.53 18.53 5.51
N TYR A 149 -14.55 18.84 4.66
CA TYR A 149 -13.69 17.82 4.07
C TYR A 149 -12.88 17.07 5.13
N PHE A 150 -12.32 17.81 6.09
CA PHE A 150 -11.54 17.20 7.16
C PHE A 150 -12.38 16.36 8.12
N LEU A 151 -13.61 16.80 8.40
CA LEU A 151 -14.57 16.09 9.25
C LEU A 151 -15.23 14.90 8.56
N TYR A 152 -15.02 14.71 7.26
CA TYR A 152 -15.55 13.57 6.54
C TYR A 152 -15.09 12.28 7.26
N PRO A 153 -16.02 11.56 7.91
CA PRO A 153 -15.67 10.42 8.74
C PRO A 153 -15.20 9.27 7.86
N GLY A 154 -15.79 9.17 6.66
CA GLY A 154 -15.48 8.19 5.64
C GLY A 154 -15.72 6.75 6.09
N ASP A 155 -15.75 5.86 5.10
CA ASP A 155 -15.42 4.47 5.36
C ASP A 155 -13.91 4.42 5.68
N ARG A 156 -13.51 3.69 6.74
CA ARG A 156 -12.12 3.61 7.22
C ARG A 156 -11.16 3.20 6.11
N ILE A 157 -11.65 2.53 5.07
CA ILE A 157 -10.90 2.02 3.92
C ILE A 157 -10.69 3.10 2.83
N VAL A 158 -11.48 4.16 2.83
CA VAL A 158 -11.65 5.07 1.69
C VAL A 158 -11.25 6.51 2.00
N GLY A 159 -11.31 6.97 3.26
CA GLY A 159 -11.19 8.39 3.56
C GLY A 159 -9.81 9.01 3.27
N ALA A 160 -9.81 10.23 2.73
CA ALA A 160 -8.71 11.21 2.74
C ALA A 160 -9.01 12.43 3.63
N GLY A 161 -10.11 12.37 4.40
CA GLY A 161 -10.34 13.24 5.56
C GLY A 161 -9.30 12.98 6.66
N ILE A 162 -9.41 13.67 7.79
CA ILE A 162 -8.38 13.58 8.85
C ILE A 162 -8.24 12.15 9.37
N VAL A 163 -9.35 11.45 9.59
CA VAL A 163 -9.35 10.03 9.97
C VAL A 163 -8.58 9.18 8.96
N GLY A 164 -8.81 9.43 7.67
CA GLY A 164 -8.13 8.80 6.56
C GLY A 164 -6.61 9.02 6.54
N VAL A 165 -6.16 10.25 6.86
CA VAL A 165 -4.72 10.56 6.99
C VAL A 165 -4.08 9.68 8.06
N PHE A 166 -4.74 9.50 9.21
CA PHE A 166 -4.20 8.72 10.31
C PHE A 166 -4.44 7.21 10.20
N GLN A 167 -5.39 6.75 9.37
CA GLN A 167 -5.76 5.32 9.28
C GLN A 167 -5.37 4.63 7.96
N ASN A 168 -5.21 5.35 6.85
CA ASN A 168 -4.97 4.76 5.53
C ASN A 168 -3.61 5.07 4.94
N SER A 169 -3.43 6.26 4.36
CA SER A 169 -2.24 6.60 3.59
C SER A 169 -2.06 8.10 3.55
N ILE A 170 -0.96 8.58 4.15
CA ILE A 170 -0.60 9.99 4.11
C ILE A 170 -0.26 10.41 2.68
N SER A 171 0.40 9.53 1.92
CA SER A 171 0.80 9.75 0.53
C SER A 171 -0.37 10.10 -0.39
N PHE A 172 -1.56 9.56 -0.16
CA PHE A 172 -2.76 9.90 -0.93
C PHE A 172 -3.12 11.39 -0.77
N VAL A 173 -3.10 11.90 0.46
CA VAL A 173 -3.41 13.31 0.76
C VAL A 173 -2.36 14.25 0.18
N VAL A 174 -1.09 13.83 0.13
CA VAL A 174 -0.03 14.54 -0.59
C VAL A 174 -0.36 14.66 -2.08
N GLY A 175 -0.70 13.54 -2.73
CA GLY A 175 -1.06 13.51 -4.14
C GLY A 175 -2.26 14.38 -4.45
N LEU A 176 -3.29 14.34 -3.60
CA LEU A 176 -4.46 15.20 -3.70
C LEU A 176 -4.11 16.69 -3.51
N ALA A 177 -3.27 17.04 -2.54
CA ALA A 177 -2.84 18.41 -2.34
C ALA A 177 -2.09 18.97 -3.56
N PHE A 178 -1.17 18.19 -4.15
CA PHE A 178 -0.48 18.58 -5.37
C PHE A 178 -1.40 18.68 -6.58
N ALA A 179 -2.37 17.76 -6.72
CA ALA A 179 -3.37 17.83 -7.79
C ALA A 179 -4.21 19.11 -7.69
N LEU A 180 -4.65 19.50 -6.49
CA LEU A 180 -5.39 20.75 -6.27
C LEU A 180 -4.53 21.98 -6.57
N LEU A 181 -3.24 21.96 -6.20
CA LEU A 181 -2.30 23.03 -6.57
C LEU A 181 -2.09 23.12 -8.08
N ALA A 182 -1.97 21.98 -8.76
CA ALA A 182 -1.81 21.93 -10.20
C ALA A 182 -3.03 22.53 -10.91
N ILE A 183 -4.25 22.17 -10.49
CA ILE A 183 -5.49 22.76 -11.01
C ILE A 183 -5.55 24.26 -10.70
N TYR A 184 -5.15 24.68 -9.49
CA TYR A 184 -5.09 26.10 -9.12
C TYR A 184 -4.16 26.89 -10.03
N TYR A 185 -2.96 26.38 -10.30
CA TYR A 185 -1.99 27.06 -11.17
C TYR A 185 -2.42 27.05 -12.63
N LEU A 186 -3.09 25.99 -13.09
CA LEU A 186 -3.69 25.93 -14.42
C LEU A 186 -4.76 27.01 -14.59
N GLU A 187 -5.70 27.08 -13.66
CA GLU A 187 -6.79 28.06 -13.66
C GLU A 187 -6.24 29.49 -13.53
N LYS A 188 -5.21 29.69 -12.71
CA LYS A 188 -4.53 30.98 -12.61
C LYS A 188 -3.81 31.35 -13.91
N PHE A 189 -3.21 30.40 -14.60
CA PHE A 189 -2.60 30.64 -15.90
C PHE A 189 -3.66 31.05 -16.92
N ARG A 190 -4.78 30.33 -17.00
CA ARG A 190 -5.95 30.68 -17.82
C ARG A 190 -6.38 32.14 -17.65
N TYR A 191 -6.57 32.59 -16.41
CA TYR A 191 -7.01 33.96 -16.13
C TYR A 191 -5.93 35.04 -16.29
N THR A 192 -4.65 34.73 -16.08
CA THR A 192 -3.60 35.76 -15.97
C THR A 192 -2.56 35.74 -17.08
N GLY A 193 -2.51 34.67 -17.87
CA GLY A 193 -1.49 34.41 -18.88
C GLY A 193 -0.06 34.32 -18.35
N LYS A 194 0.15 34.30 -17.03
CA LYS A 194 1.51 34.36 -16.44
C LYS A 194 2.25 33.04 -16.62
N LEU A 195 3.42 33.10 -17.27
CA LEU A 195 4.25 31.92 -17.52
C LEU A 195 4.70 31.24 -16.23
N SER A 196 4.93 31.99 -15.14
CA SER A 196 5.18 31.44 -13.80
C SER A 196 4.09 30.47 -13.34
N SER A 197 2.81 30.78 -13.60
CA SER A 197 1.71 29.90 -13.22
C SER A 197 1.68 28.64 -14.09
N PHE A 198 2.03 28.76 -15.37
CA PHE A 198 2.12 27.61 -16.28
C PHE A 198 3.21 26.62 -15.83
N PHE A 199 4.44 27.08 -15.60
CA PHE A 199 5.52 26.20 -15.13
C PHE A 199 5.21 25.60 -13.75
N LYS A 200 4.60 26.37 -12.83
CA LYS A 200 4.17 25.82 -11.54
C LYS A 200 3.12 24.73 -11.70
N ASN A 201 2.20 24.85 -12.66
CA ASN A 201 1.27 23.77 -12.99
C ASN A 201 2.05 22.52 -13.44
N LEU A 202 2.97 22.63 -14.41
CA LEU A 202 3.77 21.50 -14.89
C LEU A 202 4.55 20.80 -13.76
N ILE A 203 5.19 21.58 -12.88
CA ILE A 203 5.98 21.06 -11.76
C ILE A 203 5.07 20.38 -10.72
N THR A 204 3.99 21.03 -10.31
CA THR A 204 3.04 20.41 -9.36
C THR A 204 2.33 19.20 -9.94
N GLY A 205 2.01 19.19 -11.24
CA GLY A 205 1.49 18.03 -11.95
C GLY A 205 2.47 16.86 -11.95
N SER A 206 3.76 17.14 -12.13
CA SER A 206 4.82 16.12 -12.01
C SER A 206 4.87 15.56 -10.58
N LEU A 207 4.80 16.42 -9.55
CA LEU A 207 4.81 15.99 -8.15
C LEU A 207 3.63 15.09 -7.77
N VAL A 208 2.49 15.14 -8.46
CA VAL A 208 1.37 14.20 -8.22
C VAL A 208 1.83 12.75 -8.44
N PHE A 209 2.57 12.48 -9.51
CA PHE A 209 3.09 11.15 -9.83
C PHE A 209 4.11 10.65 -8.81
N TYR A 210 4.89 11.56 -8.21
CA TYR A 210 5.85 11.25 -7.16
C TYR A 210 5.20 11.08 -5.78
N ALA A 211 3.93 11.47 -5.63
CA ALA A 211 3.21 11.38 -4.36
C ALA A 211 2.32 10.14 -4.25
N HIS A 212 1.51 9.82 -5.27
CA HIS A 212 0.64 8.65 -5.24
C HIS A 212 0.14 8.24 -6.64
N TYR A 213 0.21 6.94 -6.96
CA TYR A 213 -0.13 6.43 -8.30
C TYR A 213 -1.62 6.66 -8.65
N GLU A 214 -2.56 6.21 -7.80
CA GLU A 214 -4.00 6.33 -8.08
C GLU A 214 -4.42 7.80 -8.24
N MET A 215 -3.87 8.70 -7.41
CA MET A 215 -4.12 10.14 -7.55
C MET A 215 -3.55 10.72 -8.83
N SER A 216 -2.43 10.20 -9.35
CA SER A 216 -1.89 10.65 -10.64
C SER A 216 -2.82 10.32 -11.80
N LEU A 217 -3.45 9.14 -11.76
CA LEU A 217 -4.46 8.74 -12.74
C LEU A 217 -5.71 9.61 -12.64
N PHE A 218 -6.21 9.83 -11.42
CA PHE A 218 -7.34 10.74 -11.19
C PHE A 218 -7.03 12.18 -11.61
N TYR A 219 -5.78 12.64 -11.46
CA TYR A 219 -5.34 13.94 -11.93
C TYR A 219 -5.37 14.04 -13.47
N VAL A 220 -4.88 13.02 -14.19
CA VAL A 220 -4.93 12.97 -15.66
C VAL A 220 -6.39 12.98 -16.16
N ILE A 221 -7.27 12.19 -15.53
CA ILE A 221 -8.72 12.21 -15.81
C ILE A 221 -9.29 13.62 -15.55
N THR A 222 -8.93 14.24 -14.43
CA THR A 222 -9.37 15.59 -14.08
C THR A 222 -8.95 16.61 -15.13
N LEU A 223 -7.72 16.52 -15.67
CA LEU A 223 -7.27 17.37 -16.76
C LEU A 223 -8.10 17.16 -18.03
N GLY A 224 -8.40 15.90 -18.39
CA GLY A 224 -9.28 15.59 -19.52
C GLY A 224 -10.67 16.22 -19.37
N LEU A 225 -11.28 16.10 -18.17
CA LEU A 225 -12.54 16.77 -17.85
C LEU A 225 -12.44 18.29 -17.91
N TYR A 226 -11.31 18.86 -17.47
CA TYR A 226 -11.09 20.30 -17.50
C TYR A 226 -11.04 20.82 -18.94
N PHE A 227 -10.28 20.18 -19.82
CA PHE A 227 -10.17 20.59 -21.21
C PHE A 227 -11.45 20.33 -22.02
N LEU A 228 -12.32 19.40 -21.62
CA LEU A 228 -13.65 19.27 -22.21
C LEU A 228 -14.47 20.57 -22.16
N PHE A 229 -14.27 21.40 -21.12
CA PHE A 229 -14.98 22.68 -20.96
C PHE A 229 -14.16 23.90 -21.39
N TYR A 230 -12.83 23.79 -21.41
CA TYR A 230 -11.93 24.93 -21.58
C TYR A 230 -10.94 24.78 -22.74
N LYS A 231 -11.12 23.81 -23.65
CA LYS A 231 -10.21 23.56 -24.77
C LYS A 231 -9.84 24.83 -25.54
N ASP A 232 -10.83 25.68 -25.82
CA ASP A 232 -10.66 26.86 -26.68
C ASP A 232 -9.82 27.98 -26.04
N GLU A 233 -9.59 27.93 -24.73
CA GLU A 233 -8.77 28.92 -24.02
C GLU A 233 -7.26 28.60 -24.04
N PHE A 234 -6.88 27.43 -24.56
CA PHE A 234 -5.51 26.96 -24.63
C PHE A 234 -5.11 26.62 -26.06
N THR A 235 -3.84 26.85 -26.37
CA THR A 235 -3.24 26.35 -27.62
C THR A 235 -3.02 24.84 -27.53
N ILE A 236 -3.03 24.16 -28.69
CA ILE A 236 -2.77 22.71 -28.76
C ILE A 236 -1.42 22.36 -28.12
N PHE A 237 -0.40 23.19 -28.33
CA PHE A 237 0.93 23.01 -27.71
C PHE A 237 0.90 23.12 -26.18
N GLU A 238 0.16 24.09 -25.63
CA GLU A 238 0.01 24.21 -24.16
C GLU A 238 -0.69 22.98 -23.58
N ILE A 239 -1.77 22.51 -24.22
CA ILE A 239 -2.49 21.31 -23.79
C ILE A 239 -1.54 20.10 -23.82
N LEU A 240 -0.80 19.92 -24.92
CA LEU A 240 0.15 18.82 -25.08
C LEU A 240 1.24 18.87 -24.01
N LEU A 241 1.80 20.04 -23.72
CA LEU A 241 2.80 20.21 -22.67
C LEU A 241 2.25 19.88 -21.27
N ILE A 242 1.01 20.29 -20.97
CA ILE A 242 0.37 20.02 -19.68
C ILE A 242 0.20 18.52 -19.43
N PHE A 243 -0.04 17.72 -20.47
CA PHE A 243 -0.10 16.25 -20.34
C PHE A 243 1.28 15.60 -20.40
N LEU A 244 2.09 15.97 -21.39
CA LEU A 244 3.32 15.25 -21.75
C LEU A 244 4.47 15.54 -20.79
N PHE A 245 4.64 16.79 -20.34
CA PHE A 245 5.77 17.13 -19.47
C PHE A 245 5.71 16.41 -18.11
N PRO A 246 4.58 16.43 -17.36
CA PRO A 246 4.47 15.63 -16.13
C PRO A 246 4.73 14.14 -16.34
N LEU A 247 4.25 13.60 -17.46
CA LEU A 247 4.39 12.18 -17.79
C LEU A 247 5.84 11.81 -18.12
N LEU A 248 6.58 12.68 -18.83
CA LEU A 248 8.02 12.51 -19.06
C LEU A 248 8.81 12.54 -17.75
N CYS A 249 8.55 13.52 -16.87
CA CYS A 249 9.19 13.60 -15.55
C CYS A 249 8.84 12.39 -14.66
N ALA A 250 7.64 11.82 -14.82
CA ALA A 250 7.18 10.65 -14.08
C ALA A 250 7.62 9.31 -14.68
N SER A 251 8.18 9.29 -15.90
CA SER A 251 8.55 8.06 -16.61
C SER A 251 9.40 7.08 -15.81
N PRO A 252 10.36 7.47 -14.95
CA PRO A 252 11.14 6.50 -14.17
C PRO A 252 10.28 5.79 -13.11
N ILE A 253 9.35 6.51 -12.48
CA ILE A 253 8.42 5.95 -11.48
C ILE A 253 7.36 5.10 -12.15
N LEU A 254 6.79 5.57 -13.26
CA LEU A 254 5.79 4.82 -14.01
C LEU A 254 6.38 3.52 -14.57
N TRP A 255 7.60 3.57 -15.08
CA TRP A 255 8.32 2.37 -15.49
C TRP A 255 8.45 1.38 -14.33
N ASN A 256 8.94 1.83 -13.18
CA ASN A 256 9.05 0.99 -11.99
C ASN A 256 7.68 0.38 -11.65
N TYR A 257 6.63 1.19 -11.55
CA TYR A 257 5.29 0.68 -11.26
C TYR A 257 4.87 -0.43 -12.25
N PHE A 258 4.90 -0.19 -13.56
CA PHE A 258 4.43 -1.16 -14.56
C PHE A 258 5.33 -2.38 -14.72
N ALA A 259 6.65 -2.23 -14.57
CA ALA A 259 7.58 -3.35 -14.58
C ALA A 259 7.31 -4.31 -13.40
N TYR A 260 6.79 -3.77 -12.29
CA TYR A 260 6.63 -4.52 -11.05
C TYR A 260 5.19 -4.85 -10.66
N VAL A 261 4.19 -4.26 -11.32
CA VAL A 261 2.76 -4.43 -10.99
C VAL A 261 2.30 -5.89 -11.01
N SER A 262 2.86 -6.70 -11.91
CA SER A 262 2.57 -8.14 -12.04
C SER A 262 2.94 -8.94 -10.79
N PHE A 263 3.88 -8.45 -9.99
CA PHE A 263 4.30 -9.11 -8.77
C PHE A 263 3.40 -8.75 -7.57
N GLN A 264 2.56 -7.71 -7.66
CA GLN A 264 1.68 -7.31 -6.57
C GLN A 264 0.72 -8.46 -6.20
N GLN A 265 0.77 -8.89 -4.93
CA GLN A 265 0.14 -10.14 -4.47
C GLN A 265 -1.38 -10.22 -4.65
N ASN A 266 -2.07 -9.09 -4.83
CA ASN A 266 -3.48 -9.05 -5.19
C ASN A 266 -3.74 -7.87 -6.15
N PRO A 267 -4.44 -8.05 -7.28
CA PRO A 267 -5.12 -6.93 -7.91
C PRO A 267 -6.12 -6.38 -6.88
N PRO A 268 -6.19 -5.06 -6.65
CA PRO A 268 -7.23 -4.51 -5.80
C PRO A 268 -8.57 -4.79 -6.45
N VAL A 269 -9.25 -5.84 -6.01
CA VAL A 269 -10.66 -6.04 -6.33
C VAL A 269 -11.40 -4.93 -5.61
N SER A 270 -11.76 -3.88 -6.36
CA SER A 270 -12.57 -2.79 -5.85
C SER A 270 -13.98 -3.30 -5.68
N PHE A 271 -14.37 -3.58 -4.43
CA PHE A 271 -15.78 -3.76 -4.11
C PHE A 271 -16.48 -2.39 -4.16
N PRO A 272 -17.69 -2.31 -4.74
CA PRO A 272 -18.45 -1.08 -4.75
C PRO A 272 -18.69 -0.62 -3.30
N ILE A 273 -18.32 0.61 -2.98
CA ILE A 273 -18.66 1.21 -1.69
C ILE A 273 -20.15 1.57 -1.71
N ASN A 274 -20.79 1.53 -0.55
CA ASN A 274 -22.13 2.10 -0.31
C ASN A 274 -22.12 3.64 -0.46
N GLY A 275 -21.91 4.12 -1.69
CA GLY A 275 -21.91 5.50 -2.20
C GLY A 275 -22.09 6.64 -1.19
N LEU A 276 -23.19 7.39 -1.29
CA LEU A 276 -23.50 8.52 -0.40
C LEU A 276 -23.69 8.11 1.07
N LEU A 277 -24.00 6.84 1.38
CA LEU A 277 -24.11 6.37 2.76
C LEU A 277 -22.75 6.38 3.48
N SER A 278 -21.65 6.20 2.74
CA SER A 278 -20.29 6.35 3.26
C SER A 278 -19.96 7.78 3.76
N LEU A 279 -20.76 8.81 3.40
CA LEU A 279 -20.65 10.16 3.98
C LEU A 279 -20.95 10.19 5.48
N PHE A 280 -21.71 9.23 5.98
CA PHE A 280 -22.11 9.15 7.37
C PHE A 280 -21.17 8.25 8.20
N GLY A 281 -20.28 7.50 7.53
CA GLY A 281 -19.32 6.59 8.14
C GLY A 281 -19.73 5.11 8.05
N GLU A 282 -18.77 4.23 8.36
CA GLU A 282 -18.90 2.75 8.34
C GLU A 282 -20.12 2.24 9.16
N GLU A 283 -20.49 2.98 10.21
CA GLU A 283 -21.61 2.63 11.07
C GLU A 283 -22.96 2.73 10.38
N PHE A 284 -23.09 3.53 9.32
CA PHE A 284 -24.32 3.68 8.53
C PHE A 284 -24.33 2.80 7.28
N SER A 285 -23.17 2.29 6.84
CA SER A 285 -23.09 1.35 5.72
C SER A 285 -23.50 -0.07 6.09
N ASN A 286 -23.39 -0.43 7.37
CA ASN A 286 -23.64 -1.80 7.87
C ASN A 286 -24.91 -1.94 8.75
N THR A 287 -25.76 -0.92 8.82
CA THR A 287 -26.97 -0.95 9.68
C THR A 287 -28.14 -1.70 9.05
N SER A 288 -28.69 -2.67 9.80
CA SER A 288 -29.99 -3.29 9.53
C SER A 288 -31.14 -2.27 9.73
N PRO A 289 -32.28 -2.42 9.03
CA PRO A 289 -33.41 -1.48 9.08
C PRO A 289 -34.02 -1.27 10.48
N GLU A 290 -33.72 -2.16 11.44
CA GLU A 290 -34.23 -2.12 12.81
C GLU A 290 -33.60 -1.02 13.69
N LYS A 291 -32.52 -0.35 13.25
CA LYS A 291 -31.80 0.70 14.02
C LYS A 291 -32.08 2.14 13.54
N PHE A 292 -33.19 2.38 12.86
CA PHE A 292 -33.52 3.69 12.28
C PHE A 292 -33.58 4.84 13.32
N VAL A 293 -34.02 4.55 14.56
CA VAL A 293 -34.05 5.54 15.65
C VAL A 293 -32.64 5.94 16.10
N ASP A 294 -31.70 5.00 16.15
CA ASP A 294 -30.29 5.28 16.46
C ASP A 294 -29.63 6.10 15.34
N ILE A 295 -29.98 5.85 14.08
CA ILE A 295 -29.55 6.63 12.92
C ILE A 295 -30.02 8.09 13.07
N ILE A 296 -31.30 8.33 13.39
CA ILE A 296 -31.83 9.69 13.60
C ILE A 296 -31.15 10.37 14.78
N LYS A 297 -30.97 9.64 15.90
CA LYS A 297 -30.30 10.14 17.09
C LYS A 297 -28.87 10.57 16.77
N ARG A 298 -28.11 9.78 16.02
CA ARG A 298 -26.75 10.13 15.55
C ARG A 298 -26.77 11.32 14.59
N ILE A 299 -27.70 11.37 13.64
CA ILE A 299 -27.83 12.50 12.69
C ILE A 299 -28.04 13.83 13.41
N LEU A 300 -28.89 13.85 14.45
CA LEU A 300 -29.25 15.06 15.20
C LEU A 300 -28.26 15.40 16.32
N ILE A 301 -27.89 14.44 17.17
CA ILE A 301 -27.05 14.66 18.36
C ILE A 301 -25.56 14.74 18.00
N ASP A 302 -25.07 13.83 17.14
CA ASP A 302 -23.65 13.80 16.73
C ASP A 302 -23.36 14.75 15.55
N GLN A 303 -24.33 15.61 15.21
CA GLN A 303 -24.22 16.68 14.22
C GLN A 303 -23.85 16.22 12.80
N TYR A 304 -24.14 14.96 12.43
CA TYR A 304 -23.92 14.48 11.05
C TYR A 304 -24.80 15.20 10.03
N TRP A 305 -25.86 15.88 10.44
CA TRP A 305 -26.65 16.77 9.56
C TRP A 305 -25.79 17.85 8.88
N ILE A 306 -24.66 18.26 9.47
CA ILE A 306 -23.71 19.18 8.82
C ILE A 306 -23.17 18.57 7.52
N HIS A 307 -23.01 17.24 7.46
CA HIS A 307 -22.55 16.57 6.24
C HIS A 307 -23.63 16.47 5.16
N LEU A 308 -24.92 16.47 5.54
CA LEU A 308 -26.04 16.49 4.59
C LEU A 308 -26.16 17.82 3.85
N LEU A 309 -25.70 18.92 4.47
CA LEU A 309 -25.78 20.26 3.89
C LEU A 309 -25.10 20.34 2.51
N PHE A 310 -23.94 19.71 2.35
CA PHE A 310 -23.13 19.80 1.13
C PHE A 310 -23.75 19.06 -0.05
N PRO A 311 -24.21 17.80 0.08
CA PRO A 311 -25.03 17.13 -0.93
C PRO A 311 -26.33 17.88 -1.27
N ILE A 312 -27.03 18.45 -0.29
CA ILE A 312 -28.24 19.24 -0.53
C ILE A 312 -27.92 20.47 -1.39
N LEU A 313 -26.88 21.23 -1.02
CA LEU A 313 -26.42 22.38 -1.80
C LEU A 313 -25.95 21.98 -3.21
N PHE A 314 -25.36 20.80 -3.35
CA PHE A 314 -24.96 20.25 -4.64
C PHE A 314 -26.18 19.97 -5.54
N VAL A 315 -27.20 19.27 -5.04
CA VAL A 315 -28.45 18.97 -5.79
C VAL A 315 -29.16 20.26 -6.20
N ILE A 316 -29.24 21.24 -5.30
CA ILE A 316 -29.79 22.56 -5.62
C ILE A 316 -28.96 23.24 -6.71
N GLY A 317 -27.63 23.14 -6.65
CA GLY A 317 -26.72 23.65 -7.68
C GLY A 317 -26.98 23.05 -9.06
N ILE A 318 -27.21 21.73 -9.14
CA ILE A 318 -27.59 21.04 -10.38
C ILE A 318 -28.90 21.63 -10.92
N ARG A 319 -29.93 21.76 -10.09
CA ARG A 319 -31.23 22.32 -10.49
C ARG A 319 -31.07 23.74 -11.04
N LEU A 320 -30.24 24.57 -10.41
CA LEU A 320 -29.96 25.93 -10.86
C LEU A 320 -29.22 25.96 -12.22
N LEU A 321 -28.37 24.97 -12.50
CA LEU A 321 -27.68 24.81 -13.78
C LEU A 321 -28.68 24.60 -14.92
N PHE A 322 -29.66 23.72 -14.72
CA PHE A 322 -30.68 23.40 -15.73
C PHE A 322 -31.69 24.53 -15.97
N ILE A 323 -32.11 25.25 -14.93
CA ILE A 323 -33.22 26.22 -15.05
C ILE A 323 -32.76 27.54 -15.71
N ARG A 324 -31.49 27.92 -15.63
CA ARG A 324 -31.09 29.29 -15.97
C ARG A 324 -29.85 29.49 -16.85
N LYS A 325 -29.15 28.43 -17.31
CA LYS A 325 -27.84 28.52 -18.03
C LYS A 325 -26.79 29.43 -17.33
N LEU A 326 -27.01 29.78 -16.06
CA LEU A 326 -26.46 31.00 -15.43
C LEU A 326 -25.18 30.76 -14.64
N LEU A 327 -24.70 29.52 -14.54
CA LEU A 327 -23.49 29.23 -13.80
C LEU A 327 -22.27 29.23 -14.73
N PRO A 328 -21.14 29.81 -14.27
CA PRO A 328 -19.90 29.88 -15.05
C PRO A 328 -19.37 28.49 -15.41
N PRO A 329 -18.59 28.34 -16.49
CA PRO A 329 -18.06 27.04 -16.93
C PRO A 329 -17.39 26.23 -15.81
N ILE A 330 -16.81 26.90 -14.81
CA ILE A 330 -16.15 26.26 -13.67
C ILE A 330 -17.12 25.44 -12.81
N SER A 331 -18.38 25.86 -12.67
CA SER A 331 -19.36 25.07 -11.92
C SER A 331 -19.74 23.81 -12.69
N ARG A 332 -19.76 23.86 -14.03
CA ARG A 332 -20.08 22.71 -14.88
C ARG A 332 -18.97 21.67 -14.75
N PHE A 333 -17.71 22.11 -14.79
CA PHE A 333 -16.55 21.28 -14.50
C PHE A 333 -16.64 20.64 -13.11
N LEU A 334 -16.96 21.40 -12.05
CA LEU A 334 -17.06 20.88 -10.69
C LEU A 334 -18.22 19.88 -10.52
N ILE A 335 -19.38 20.16 -11.10
CA ILE A 335 -20.56 19.27 -11.03
C ILE A 335 -20.30 17.98 -11.81
N PHE A 336 -19.80 18.10 -13.04
CA PHE A 336 -19.50 16.94 -13.88
C PHE A 336 -18.40 16.08 -13.25
N GLY A 337 -17.33 16.69 -12.74
CA GLY A 337 -16.28 15.98 -12.01
C GLY A 337 -16.83 15.26 -10.77
N THR A 338 -17.69 15.89 -9.98
CA THR A 338 -18.34 15.24 -8.82
C THR A 338 -19.06 13.95 -9.23
N LEU A 339 -19.91 14.03 -10.26
CA LEU A 339 -20.70 12.88 -10.75
C LEU A 339 -19.82 11.80 -11.36
N PHE A 340 -18.82 12.18 -12.16
CA PHE A 340 -17.91 11.24 -12.82
C PHE A 340 -17.08 10.44 -11.82
N PHE A 341 -16.43 11.13 -10.86
CA PHE A 341 -15.64 10.47 -9.82
C PHE A 341 -16.52 9.68 -8.83
N TYR A 342 -17.78 10.11 -8.61
CA TYR A 342 -18.73 9.36 -7.80
C TYR A 342 -19.10 8.03 -8.49
N TRP A 343 -19.48 8.08 -9.77
CA TRP A 343 -19.76 6.88 -10.57
C TRP A 343 -18.59 5.91 -10.55
N MET A 344 -17.37 6.41 -10.80
CA MET A 344 -16.14 5.61 -10.78
C MET A 344 -15.84 4.97 -9.41
N ALA A 345 -16.27 5.58 -8.31
CA ALA A 345 -16.09 5.01 -6.97
C ALA A 345 -17.12 3.92 -6.64
N THR A 346 -18.35 4.06 -7.15
CA THR A 346 -19.47 3.17 -6.84
C THR A 346 -19.64 2.01 -7.81
N ASP A 347 -19.08 2.13 -9.02
CA ASP A 347 -19.18 1.12 -10.06
C ASP A 347 -17.91 0.28 -10.14
N SER A 348 -18.08 -1.03 -10.32
CA SER A 348 -16.97 -1.98 -10.52
C SER A 348 -16.65 -2.20 -12.00
N SER A 349 -17.45 -1.66 -12.93
CA SER A 349 -17.26 -1.81 -14.38
C SER A 349 -15.86 -1.42 -14.86
N LEU A 350 -15.28 -0.34 -14.33
CA LEU A 350 -13.93 0.12 -14.71
C LEU A 350 -12.82 -0.84 -14.27
N SER A 351 -12.99 -1.55 -13.16
CA SER A 351 -12.03 -2.57 -12.72
C SER A 351 -12.05 -3.79 -13.63
N LEU A 352 -13.21 -4.09 -14.24
CA LEU A 352 -13.38 -5.15 -15.23
C LEU A 352 -12.84 -4.76 -16.62
N ILE A 353 -13.01 -3.49 -17.02
CA ILE A 353 -12.56 -3.00 -18.34
C ILE A 353 -11.04 -2.80 -18.37
N PHE A 354 -10.44 -2.28 -17.29
CA PHE A 354 -9.01 -2.00 -17.21
C PHE A 354 -8.32 -2.73 -16.03
N PRO A 355 -8.33 -4.08 -15.99
CA PRO A 355 -7.79 -4.84 -14.87
C PRO A 355 -6.28 -4.65 -14.70
N TRP A 356 -5.56 -4.44 -15.80
CA TRP A 356 -4.12 -4.19 -15.86
C TRP A 356 -3.63 -2.89 -15.18
N LEU A 357 -4.52 -1.95 -14.83
CA LEU A 357 -4.12 -0.70 -14.16
C LEU A 357 -3.90 -0.89 -12.66
N HIS A 358 -4.42 -1.97 -12.05
CA HIS A 358 -4.34 -2.26 -10.61
C HIS A 358 -4.76 -1.06 -9.72
N VAL A 359 -5.77 -0.29 -10.15
CA VAL A 359 -6.24 0.89 -9.42
C VAL A 359 -7.35 0.52 -8.44
N LYS A 360 -7.24 1.04 -7.21
CA LYS A 360 -8.33 1.05 -6.23
C LYS A 360 -9.37 2.11 -6.60
N TRP A 361 -10.25 1.82 -7.56
CA TRP A 361 -11.22 2.79 -8.11
C TRP A 361 -12.12 3.43 -7.05
N TYR A 362 -12.42 2.69 -5.98
CA TYR A 362 -13.19 3.16 -4.84
C TYR A 362 -12.60 4.44 -4.19
N THR A 363 -11.28 4.66 -4.30
CA THR A 363 -10.59 5.86 -3.78
C THR A 363 -10.94 7.14 -4.55
N ALA A 364 -11.55 7.02 -5.73
CA ALA A 364 -12.11 8.14 -6.50
C ALA A 364 -13.14 8.94 -5.71
N LEU A 365 -13.78 8.33 -4.69
CA LEU A 365 -14.71 9.00 -3.82
C LEU A 365 -14.09 10.23 -3.14
N ASN A 366 -12.82 10.16 -2.74
CA ASN A 366 -12.14 11.31 -2.14
C ASN A 366 -12.05 12.51 -3.08
N VAL A 367 -11.80 12.26 -4.37
CA VAL A 367 -11.77 13.30 -5.40
C VAL A 367 -13.18 13.85 -5.62
N SER A 368 -14.17 12.96 -5.74
CA SER A 368 -15.58 13.35 -5.84
C SER A 368 -16.00 14.27 -4.69
N LEU A 369 -15.59 13.98 -3.45
CA LEU A 369 -15.92 14.80 -2.28
C LEU A 369 -15.28 16.18 -2.30
N VAL A 370 -14.05 16.31 -2.78
CA VAL A 370 -13.44 17.64 -2.96
C VAL A 370 -14.23 18.45 -4.00
N PHE A 371 -14.59 17.84 -5.12
CA PHE A 371 -15.39 18.48 -6.18
C PHE A 371 -16.79 18.85 -5.68
N LEU A 372 -17.44 17.95 -4.94
CA LEU A 372 -18.72 18.18 -4.28
C LEU A 372 -18.64 19.38 -3.34
N THR A 373 -17.57 19.45 -2.55
CA THR A 373 -17.33 20.55 -1.62
C THR A 373 -17.20 21.87 -2.37
N PHE A 374 -16.35 21.96 -3.39
CA PHE A 374 -16.21 23.19 -4.17
C PHE A 374 -17.49 23.57 -4.91
N SER A 375 -18.22 22.60 -5.47
CA SER A 375 -19.51 22.85 -6.12
C SER A 375 -20.52 23.43 -5.13
N ALA A 376 -20.65 22.83 -3.95
CA ALA A 376 -21.52 23.33 -2.89
C ALA A 376 -21.11 24.74 -2.43
N LEU A 377 -19.81 25.04 -2.33
CA LEU A 377 -19.32 26.38 -2.00
C LEU A 377 -19.71 27.42 -3.05
N VAL A 378 -19.62 27.08 -4.34
CA VAL A 378 -20.06 27.97 -5.44
C VAL A 378 -21.56 28.23 -5.36
N THR A 379 -22.37 27.19 -5.12
CA THR A 379 -23.82 27.33 -4.92
C THR A 379 -24.14 28.16 -3.68
N ALA A 380 -23.45 27.93 -2.56
CA ALA A 380 -23.63 28.71 -1.33
C ALA A 380 -23.32 30.19 -1.55
N ARG A 381 -22.25 30.52 -2.29
CA ARG A 381 -21.93 31.90 -2.68
C ARG A 381 -23.03 32.54 -3.52
N PHE A 382 -23.63 31.80 -4.44
CA PHE A 382 -24.75 32.28 -5.25
C PHE A 382 -25.95 32.67 -4.37
N PHE A 383 -26.32 31.83 -3.41
CA PHE A 383 -27.38 32.16 -2.44
C PHE A 383 -27.02 33.36 -1.57
N LEU A 384 -25.79 33.42 -1.04
CA LEU A 384 -25.31 34.55 -0.24
C LEU A 384 -25.32 35.87 -1.01
N LYS A 385 -25.07 35.85 -2.33
CA LYS A 385 -25.16 37.03 -3.19
C LYS A 385 -26.60 37.51 -3.35
N ASN A 386 -27.56 36.60 -3.48
CA ASN A 386 -28.96 36.90 -3.81
C ASN A 386 -29.90 37.09 -2.60
N LEU A 387 -29.45 36.79 -1.39
CA LEU A 387 -30.19 37.10 -0.15
C LEU A 387 -30.32 38.62 0.07
N PRO A 388 -31.37 39.12 0.74
CA PRO A 388 -31.53 40.54 1.06
C PRO A 388 -30.35 41.07 1.91
N PRO A 389 -29.94 42.34 1.75
CA PRO A 389 -28.81 42.91 2.50
C PRO A 389 -29.11 42.92 4.01
N GLY A 390 -28.30 42.23 4.81
CA GLY A 390 -28.46 42.16 6.26
C GLY A 390 -27.30 41.45 6.97
N LYS A 391 -27.10 41.75 8.27
CA LYS A 391 -26.05 41.13 9.11
C LYS A 391 -26.22 39.60 9.23
N TRP A 392 -27.44 39.09 9.03
CA TRP A 392 -27.79 37.67 9.08
C TRP A 392 -26.96 36.77 8.16
N LYS A 393 -26.49 37.29 7.01
CA LYS A 393 -25.61 36.53 6.08
C LYS A 393 -24.28 36.13 6.70
N LEU A 394 -23.73 36.97 7.58
CA LEU A 394 -22.45 36.73 8.23
C LEU A 394 -22.64 35.84 9.46
N TRP A 395 -23.77 35.99 10.16
CA TRP A 395 -24.15 35.16 11.29
C TRP A 395 -24.42 33.70 10.90
N THR A 396 -25.12 33.42 9.79
CA THR A 396 -25.37 32.04 9.35
C THR A 396 -24.09 31.30 8.97
N GLY A 397 -23.18 31.96 8.24
CA GLY A 397 -21.85 31.40 7.94
C GLY A 397 -20.99 31.20 9.18
N LEU A 398 -21.03 32.15 10.13
CA LEU A 398 -20.31 32.06 11.41
C LEU A 398 -20.84 30.92 12.28
N ILE A 399 -22.16 30.74 12.38
CA ILE A 399 -22.78 29.66 13.16
C ILE A 399 -22.38 28.30 12.59
N LEU A 400 -22.47 28.11 11.26
CA LEU A 400 -22.04 26.85 10.62
C LEU A 400 -20.55 26.60 10.81
N PHE A 401 -19.73 27.65 10.74
CA PHE A 401 -18.30 27.54 11.01
C PHE A 401 -18.02 27.17 12.47
N VAL A 402 -18.69 27.79 13.45
CA VAL A 402 -18.52 27.50 14.88
C VAL A 402 -19.02 26.09 15.22
N LEU A 403 -20.13 25.64 14.66
CA LEU A 403 -20.62 24.27 14.83
C LEU A 403 -19.65 23.25 14.23
N GLY A 404 -19.14 23.52 13.02
CA GLY A 404 -18.08 22.72 12.41
C GLY A 404 -16.80 22.70 13.25
N LEU A 405 -16.39 23.83 13.81
CA LEU A 405 -15.23 23.96 14.68
C LEU A 405 -15.41 23.19 15.99
N TYR A 406 -16.56 23.32 16.64
CA TYR A 406 -16.93 22.58 17.85
C TYR A 406 -16.85 21.08 17.60
N ARG A 407 -17.45 20.61 16.50
CA ARG A 407 -17.38 19.21 16.12
C ARG A 407 -15.94 18.79 15.83
N PHE A 408 -15.19 19.55 15.05
CA PHE A 408 -13.78 19.25 14.76
C PHE A 408 -12.93 19.12 16.01
N ILE A 409 -13.12 20.00 17.00
CA ILE A 409 -12.39 19.95 18.27
C ILE A 409 -12.80 18.73 19.10
N ILE A 410 -14.06 18.29 19.06
CA ILE A 410 -14.59 17.23 19.92
C ILE A 410 -14.51 15.84 19.28
N THR A 411 -14.85 15.71 18.00
CA THR A 411 -14.94 14.41 17.31
C THR A 411 -13.61 13.90 16.81
N ILE A 412 -12.68 14.77 16.39
CA ILE A 412 -11.35 14.34 15.89
C ILE A 412 -10.48 13.71 16.98
N PRO A 413 -10.44 14.23 18.21
CA PRO A 413 -9.91 13.45 19.32
C PRO A 413 -10.88 12.33 19.72
N GLY A 414 -12.20 12.57 19.64
CA GLY A 414 -13.21 11.64 20.15
C GLY A 414 -13.17 10.18 19.65
N PRO A 415 -13.77 9.25 20.42
CA PRO A 415 -13.71 7.80 20.18
C PRO A 415 -14.27 7.33 18.82
N SER A 416 -15.10 8.15 18.18
CA SER A 416 -15.70 7.89 16.86
C SER A 416 -14.71 7.95 15.69
N THR A 417 -13.60 8.67 15.82
CA THR A 417 -12.60 8.81 14.75
C THR A 417 -11.47 7.79 14.84
N GLY A 418 -11.40 6.98 15.90
CA GLY A 418 -10.34 5.98 16.06
C GLY A 418 -8.97 6.54 16.44
N ILE A 419 -8.80 7.87 16.48
CA ILE A 419 -7.50 8.51 16.73
C ILE A 419 -7.14 8.44 18.23
N GLU A 420 -8.11 8.59 19.15
CA GLU A 420 -7.91 8.31 20.59
C GLU A 420 -8.51 6.97 21.06
N SER A 421 -9.50 6.39 20.38
CA SER A 421 -10.05 5.10 20.85
C SER A 421 -9.10 3.91 20.69
N LEU A 422 -8.01 4.06 19.92
CA LEU A 422 -6.88 3.13 19.90
C LEU A 422 -5.95 3.29 21.12
N SER A 423 -5.87 4.47 21.76
CA SER A 423 -5.08 4.68 22.98
C SER A 423 -5.85 4.38 24.26
N ILE A 424 -7.18 4.51 24.28
CA ILE A 424 -8.01 4.23 25.47
C ILE A 424 -8.27 2.73 25.62
N ASN A 425 -8.50 1.99 24.52
CA ASN A 425 -8.62 0.54 24.53
C ASN A 425 -7.72 -0.12 23.46
N PRO A 426 -6.38 -0.02 23.61
CA PRO A 426 -5.44 -0.67 22.72
C PRO A 426 -5.70 -2.17 22.72
N SER A 427 -5.44 -2.78 21.57
CA SER A 427 -5.56 -4.23 21.40
C SER A 427 -4.78 -4.93 22.51
N PRO A 428 -5.24 -6.10 23.01
CA PRO A 428 -4.53 -6.82 24.06
C PRO A 428 -3.07 -7.11 23.69
N VAL A 429 -2.78 -7.30 22.39
CA VAL A 429 -1.42 -7.45 21.88
C VAL A 429 -0.62 -6.15 21.97
N TRP A 430 -1.19 -5.01 21.58
CA TRP A 430 -0.50 -3.72 21.60
C TRP A 430 -0.22 -3.23 23.03
N ARG A 431 -1.09 -3.52 23.99
CA ARG A 431 -0.83 -3.29 25.43
C ARG A 431 0.44 -3.96 25.92
N GLN A 432 0.83 -5.06 25.26
CA GLN A 432 1.99 -5.88 25.60
C GLN A 432 3.15 -5.67 24.62
N LYS A 433 3.16 -4.55 23.87
CA LYS A 433 4.16 -4.30 22.81
C LYS A 433 5.60 -4.46 23.28
N ASP A 434 5.97 -3.89 24.42
CA ASP A 434 7.35 -3.92 24.92
C ASP A 434 7.78 -5.33 25.30
N GLU A 435 6.85 -6.15 25.79
CA GLU A 435 7.07 -7.55 26.14
C GLU A 435 7.27 -8.39 24.87
N TRP A 436 6.39 -8.24 23.88
CA TRP A 436 6.50 -8.93 22.61
C TRP A 436 7.75 -8.53 21.83
N ILE A 437 8.10 -7.25 21.79
CA ILE A 437 9.34 -6.77 21.16
C ILE A 437 10.55 -7.46 21.81
N ARG A 438 10.64 -7.49 23.15
CA ARG A 438 11.72 -8.20 23.86
C ARG A 438 11.76 -9.70 23.55
N VAL A 439 10.60 -10.35 23.38
CA VAL A 439 10.55 -11.77 23.00
C VAL A 439 11.06 -11.97 21.58
N PHE A 440 10.66 -11.12 20.63
CA PHE A 440 11.12 -11.20 19.24
C PHE A 440 12.61 -10.82 19.09
N GLU A 441 13.11 -9.86 19.85
CA GLU A 441 14.53 -9.49 19.87
C GLU A 441 15.45 -10.64 20.32
N LYS A 442 14.94 -11.56 21.16
CA LYS A 442 15.67 -12.78 21.57
C LYS A 442 15.75 -13.86 20.48
N THR A 443 14.93 -13.77 19.44
CA THR A 443 15.04 -14.68 18.29
C THR A 443 16.24 -14.32 17.42
N SER A 444 16.74 -15.26 16.61
CA SER A 444 17.91 -15.00 15.74
C SER A 444 17.66 -13.85 14.77
N TYR A 445 18.70 -13.05 14.51
CA TYR A 445 18.64 -11.94 13.56
C TYR A 445 18.32 -12.46 12.15
N GLY A 446 17.34 -11.84 11.47
CA GLY A 446 16.89 -12.29 10.15
C GLY A 446 15.93 -13.49 10.15
N ALA A 447 15.58 -14.04 11.32
CA ALA A 447 14.61 -15.12 11.43
C ALA A 447 13.25 -14.74 10.81
N LEU A 448 12.65 -15.71 10.13
CA LEU A 448 11.30 -15.58 9.58
C LEU A 448 10.28 -16.12 10.58
N ILE A 449 9.35 -15.24 10.97
CA ILE A 449 8.26 -15.52 11.89
C ILE A 449 6.94 -15.58 11.11
N ALA A 450 6.26 -16.72 11.13
CA ALA A 450 4.92 -16.85 10.58
C ALA A 450 3.88 -16.43 11.61
N SER A 451 3.08 -15.41 11.32
CA SER A 451 2.02 -14.89 12.20
C SER A 451 0.63 -15.17 11.65
N GLU A 452 -0.28 -15.57 12.53
CA GLU A 452 -1.66 -15.86 12.14
C GLU A 452 -2.51 -14.58 11.88
N GLU A 453 -3.23 -14.54 10.76
CA GLU A 453 -4.21 -13.52 10.40
C GLU A 453 -5.63 -14.11 10.41
N MET A 454 -6.54 -13.43 11.12
CA MET A 454 -7.95 -13.84 11.25
C MET A 454 -8.83 -13.09 10.26
N THR A 455 -9.71 -13.81 9.56
CA THR A 455 -10.62 -13.23 8.57
C THR A 455 -11.88 -12.58 9.15
N GLU A 456 -12.17 -12.72 10.45
CA GLU A 456 -13.40 -12.13 11.03
C GLU A 456 -13.29 -10.62 11.32
N GLU A 457 -14.37 -9.90 10.99
CA GLU A 457 -14.49 -8.43 11.03
C GLU A 457 -14.24 -7.80 12.41
N TYR A 458 -14.37 -8.55 13.51
CA TYR A 458 -14.21 -8.02 14.88
C TYR A 458 -12.91 -8.42 15.59
N GLY A 459 -12.19 -9.46 15.12
CA GLY A 459 -10.96 -9.99 15.73
C GLY A 459 -9.65 -9.65 15.00
N SER A 460 -9.72 -9.04 13.82
CA SER A 460 -8.59 -8.74 12.90
C SER A 460 -7.62 -7.65 13.38
N ARG A 461 -7.92 -6.95 14.48
CA ARG A 461 -7.04 -5.88 14.99
C ARG A 461 -5.73 -6.43 15.57
N ASP A 462 -5.78 -7.59 16.23
CA ASP A 462 -4.61 -8.18 16.90
C ASP A 462 -3.54 -8.64 15.92
N SER A 463 -3.93 -9.33 14.83
CA SER A 463 -2.99 -9.85 13.83
C SER A 463 -2.23 -8.73 13.10
N ARG A 464 -2.91 -7.62 12.80
CA ARG A 464 -2.29 -6.44 12.20
C ARG A 464 -1.22 -5.83 13.09
N TRP A 465 -1.46 -5.79 14.40
CA TRP A 465 -0.47 -5.31 15.37
C TRP A 465 0.70 -6.28 15.54
N VAL A 466 0.46 -7.60 15.50
CA VAL A 466 1.54 -8.61 15.52
C VAL A 466 2.54 -8.38 14.39
N SER A 467 2.05 -8.18 13.16
CA SER A 467 2.89 -7.86 12.01
C SER A 467 3.78 -6.63 12.25
N VAL A 468 3.21 -5.56 12.83
CA VAL A 468 3.93 -4.33 13.18
C VAL A 468 5.02 -4.61 14.22
N LEU A 469 4.72 -5.38 15.27
CA LEU A 469 5.64 -5.69 16.35
C LEU A 469 6.82 -6.56 15.90
N ILE A 470 6.57 -7.57 15.06
CA ILE A 470 7.63 -8.42 14.49
C ILE A 470 8.61 -7.56 13.67
N ARG A 471 8.07 -6.64 12.86
CA ARG A 471 8.89 -5.73 12.06
C ARG A 471 9.62 -4.69 12.90
N GLN A 472 9.01 -4.15 13.94
CA GLN A 472 9.68 -3.27 14.91
C GLN A 472 10.86 -3.96 15.60
N ALA A 473 10.76 -5.26 15.87
CA ALA A 473 11.86 -6.07 16.39
C ALA A 473 12.90 -6.48 15.32
N VAL A 474 12.82 -5.93 14.11
CA VAL A 474 13.74 -6.21 12.99
C VAL A 474 13.77 -7.71 12.65
N ARG A 475 12.60 -8.34 12.58
CA ARG A 475 12.42 -9.74 12.16
C ARG A 475 11.53 -9.80 10.93
N ARG A 476 11.68 -10.89 10.16
CA ARG A 476 10.88 -11.09 8.94
C ARG A 476 9.54 -11.69 9.29
N ASN A 477 8.49 -11.31 8.57
CA ASN A 477 7.17 -11.88 8.82
C ASN A 477 6.48 -12.45 7.57
N ILE A 478 5.75 -13.55 7.78
CA ILE A 478 4.77 -14.11 6.83
C ILE A 478 3.42 -14.22 7.53
N THR A 479 2.34 -13.83 6.86
CA THR A 479 0.99 -14.03 7.40
C THR A 479 0.44 -15.41 7.04
N LEU A 480 -0.29 -16.04 7.97
CA LEU A 480 -1.07 -17.26 7.73
C LEU A 480 -2.56 -16.88 7.77
N GLN A 481 -3.27 -16.97 6.66
CA GLN A 481 -4.72 -16.73 6.57
C GLN A 481 -5.47 -17.89 7.22
N ASN A 482 -5.81 -17.77 8.50
CA ASN A 482 -6.61 -18.79 9.16
C ASN A 482 -8.11 -18.58 8.91
N ARG A 483 -8.76 -19.60 8.35
CA ARG A 483 -10.21 -19.70 8.13
C ARG A 483 -10.87 -20.78 8.99
N PHE A 484 -10.09 -21.47 9.82
CA PHE A 484 -10.46 -22.65 10.58
C PHE A 484 -10.22 -22.39 12.07
N GLU A 485 -10.94 -21.41 12.64
CA GLU A 485 -10.73 -21.01 14.04
C GLU A 485 -11.08 -22.13 15.03
N HIS A 486 -12.15 -22.87 14.73
CA HIS A 486 -12.71 -23.91 15.59
C HIS A 486 -12.75 -25.30 14.95
N SER A 487 -12.51 -25.40 13.65
CA SER A 487 -12.45 -26.66 12.91
C SER A 487 -11.00 -27.10 12.74
N PHE A 488 -10.78 -28.41 12.84
CA PHE A 488 -9.48 -29.00 12.56
C PHE A 488 -9.32 -29.23 11.05
N PHE A 489 -8.10 -29.09 10.54
CA PHE A 489 -7.79 -29.36 9.14
C PHE A 489 -7.97 -30.84 8.85
N SER A 490 -8.69 -31.15 7.76
CA SER A 490 -8.98 -32.50 7.31
C SER A 490 -8.03 -32.98 6.22
N SER A 491 -7.39 -32.05 5.47
CA SER A 491 -6.53 -32.39 4.33
C SER A 491 -5.28 -31.51 4.22
N ALA A 492 -4.29 -32.00 3.47
CA ALA A 492 -3.09 -31.24 3.13
C ALA A 492 -3.41 -29.96 2.32
N GLU A 493 -4.44 -30.03 1.47
CA GLU A 493 -4.89 -28.88 0.67
C GLU A 493 -5.37 -27.73 1.56
N GLU A 494 -6.09 -28.02 2.65
CA GLU A 494 -6.54 -27.00 3.60
C GLU A 494 -5.38 -26.34 4.35
N ILE A 495 -4.32 -27.09 4.68
CA ILE A 495 -3.10 -26.53 5.29
C ILE A 495 -2.36 -25.64 4.29
N ILE A 496 -2.27 -26.02 3.02
CA ILE A 496 -1.63 -25.18 1.98
C ILE A 496 -2.40 -23.86 1.82
N ARG A 497 -3.74 -23.89 1.91
CA ARG A 497 -4.61 -22.71 1.83
C ARG A 497 -4.42 -21.71 3.00
N LEU A 498 -3.69 -22.07 4.06
CA LEU A 498 -3.29 -21.13 5.12
C LEU A 498 -2.33 -20.05 4.61
N PHE A 499 -1.59 -20.32 3.56
CA PHE A 499 -0.61 -19.35 3.09
C PHE A 499 -1.23 -18.34 2.11
N PRO A 500 -0.78 -17.08 2.13
CA PRO A 500 -1.28 -16.07 1.21
C PRO A 500 -0.94 -16.47 -0.23
N ARG A 501 -1.97 -16.45 -1.08
CA ARG A 501 -1.86 -16.70 -2.52
C ARG A 501 -1.20 -15.52 -3.22
N GLN A 502 -0.39 -15.81 -4.24
CA GLN A 502 0.16 -14.80 -5.16
C GLN A 502 -0.63 -14.85 -6.47
N GLY A 503 -1.10 -13.70 -6.97
CA GLY A 503 -1.83 -13.59 -8.25
C GLY A 503 -3.36 -13.56 -8.10
N PHE A 504 -4.09 -13.63 -9.22
CA PHE A 504 -5.55 -13.49 -9.23
C PHE A 504 -6.20 -14.48 -8.26
N LYS A 505 -7.07 -13.99 -7.37
CA LYS A 505 -7.98 -14.85 -6.60
C LYS A 505 -9.09 -15.24 -7.58
N PRO A 506 -9.16 -16.49 -8.07
CA PRO A 506 -10.39 -16.93 -8.71
C PRO A 506 -11.52 -16.71 -7.69
N SER A 507 -12.62 -16.11 -8.14
CA SER A 507 -13.78 -15.86 -7.30
C SER A 507 -14.25 -17.20 -6.71
N LEU A 508 -13.95 -17.41 -5.44
CA LEU A 508 -14.32 -18.56 -4.61
C LEU A 508 -15.83 -18.51 -4.31
N ARG A 509 -16.68 -18.52 -5.34
CA ARG A 509 -18.13 -18.67 -5.14
C ARG A 509 -18.65 -20.08 -5.43
N ASN A 510 -17.83 -20.95 -6.02
CA ASN A 510 -18.30 -22.27 -6.48
C ASN A 510 -17.61 -23.49 -5.83
N GLU A 511 -16.61 -23.32 -4.96
CA GLU A 511 -15.97 -24.48 -4.30
C GLU A 511 -16.50 -24.80 -2.89
N GLU A 512 -17.31 -23.92 -2.28
CA GLU A 512 -17.95 -24.18 -0.98
C GLU A 512 -19.00 -25.32 -1.01
N LYS A 513 -19.20 -25.98 -2.16
CA LYS A 513 -20.23 -27.03 -2.34
C LYS A 513 -19.69 -28.43 -2.64
N ARG A 514 -18.41 -28.72 -2.48
CA ARG A 514 -17.95 -30.12 -2.41
C ARG A 514 -17.73 -30.54 -0.95
N GLY A 515 -18.86 -30.66 -0.25
CA GLY A 515 -18.92 -31.51 0.92
C GLY A 515 -18.70 -32.95 0.50
N ASN A 516 -17.46 -33.42 0.60
CA ASN A 516 -17.13 -34.82 0.76
C ASN A 516 -15.94 -34.85 1.74
N PHE A 517 -16.27 -35.07 3.01
CA PHE A 517 -15.32 -35.37 4.08
C PHE A 517 -14.50 -36.58 3.67
N HIS A 518 -13.23 -36.39 3.33
CA HIS A 518 -12.30 -37.49 3.10
C HIS A 518 -11.29 -37.59 4.26
N SER A 519 -11.12 -38.85 4.69
CA SER A 519 -10.24 -39.46 5.71
C SER A 519 -9.58 -38.58 6.77
N ILE A 520 -9.83 -38.92 8.03
CA ILE A 520 -9.02 -38.55 9.20
C ILE A 520 -7.56 -38.96 8.95
N ARG A 521 -6.72 -38.04 8.44
CA ARG A 521 -5.26 -38.20 8.57
C ARG A 521 -4.93 -38.15 10.06
N THR A 522 -3.99 -38.98 10.51
CA THR A 522 -3.47 -38.91 11.88
C THR A 522 -2.92 -37.50 12.13
N GLU A 523 -3.24 -36.89 13.28
CA GLU A 523 -2.83 -35.52 13.63
C GLU A 523 -1.32 -35.31 13.50
N GLU A 524 -0.54 -36.36 13.77
CA GLU A 524 0.91 -36.41 13.55
C GLU A 524 1.29 -36.18 12.08
N LYS A 525 0.62 -36.84 11.13
CA LYS A 525 0.89 -36.65 9.69
C LYS A 525 0.58 -35.22 9.26
N LEU A 526 -0.45 -34.59 9.82
CA LEU A 526 -0.78 -33.19 9.54
C LEU A 526 0.26 -32.23 10.14
N SER A 527 0.76 -32.54 11.34
CA SER A 527 1.86 -31.79 11.97
C SER A 527 3.16 -31.88 11.16
N GLU A 528 3.46 -33.05 10.61
CA GLU A 528 4.63 -33.27 9.75
C GLU A 528 4.54 -32.42 8.47
N LEU A 529 3.38 -32.43 7.82
CA LEU A 529 3.12 -31.64 6.62
C LEU A 529 3.19 -30.14 6.93
N PHE A 530 2.67 -29.72 8.07
CA PHE A 530 2.73 -28.33 8.50
C PHE A 530 4.19 -27.88 8.72
N LEU A 531 5.02 -28.71 9.38
CA LEU A 531 6.45 -28.46 9.53
C LEU A 531 7.14 -28.38 8.15
N ASN A 532 6.89 -29.34 7.27
CA ASN A 532 7.53 -29.39 5.96
C ASN A 532 7.19 -28.14 5.13
N LEU A 533 5.94 -27.67 5.13
CA LEU A 533 5.53 -26.45 4.46
C LEU A 533 6.19 -25.19 5.03
N LEU A 534 6.27 -25.08 6.36
CA LEU A 534 6.91 -23.95 7.03
C LEU A 534 8.42 -23.92 6.79
N SER A 535 9.08 -25.08 6.92
CA SER A 535 10.53 -25.23 6.71
C SER A 535 10.91 -25.01 5.24
N GLU A 536 10.09 -25.46 4.28
CA GLU A 536 10.29 -25.13 2.87
C GLU A 536 10.25 -23.62 2.62
N ARG A 537 9.40 -22.88 3.34
CA ARG A 537 9.33 -21.42 3.22
C ARG A 537 10.41 -20.68 4.02
N GLY A 538 11.34 -21.41 4.66
CA GLY A 538 12.41 -20.84 5.48
C GLY A 538 11.93 -20.27 6.82
N VAL A 539 10.74 -20.68 7.30
CA VAL A 539 10.19 -20.21 8.57
C VAL A 539 10.98 -20.84 9.72
N SER A 540 11.39 -20.03 10.69
CA SER A 540 12.10 -20.50 11.88
C SER A 540 11.21 -20.47 13.13
N TYR A 541 10.23 -19.57 13.16
CA TYR A 541 9.29 -19.41 14.27
C TYR A 541 7.86 -19.22 13.77
N VAL A 542 6.88 -19.65 14.56
CA VAL A 542 5.45 -19.47 14.25
C VAL A 542 4.73 -18.92 15.47
N LEU A 543 3.99 -17.84 15.28
CA LEU A 543 3.13 -17.23 16.28
C LEU A 543 1.67 -17.57 15.98
N LEU A 544 1.08 -18.42 16.81
CA LEU A 544 -0.25 -19.00 16.64
C LEU A 544 -1.20 -18.54 17.72
N ARG A 545 -2.44 -18.25 17.33
CA ARG A 545 -3.58 -17.89 18.17
C ARG A 545 -4.67 -18.96 18.18
N SER A 546 -4.96 -19.60 17.05
CA SER A 546 -6.04 -20.59 16.98
C SER A 546 -5.73 -21.86 17.76
N ASP A 547 -6.78 -22.45 18.34
CA ASP A 547 -6.64 -23.70 19.09
C ASP A 547 -6.27 -24.87 18.16
N ALA A 548 -6.80 -24.89 16.94
CA ALA A 548 -6.51 -25.93 15.95
C ALA A 548 -5.02 -25.98 15.58
N LEU A 549 -4.41 -24.86 15.21
CA LEU A 549 -2.98 -24.81 14.85
C LEU A 549 -2.07 -25.05 16.06
N ASN A 550 -2.45 -24.54 17.23
CA ASN A 550 -1.69 -24.80 18.46
C ASN A 550 -1.71 -26.30 18.83
N ARG A 551 -2.82 -27.02 18.59
CA ARG A 551 -2.89 -28.48 18.77
C ARG A 551 -1.98 -29.20 17.78
N ILE A 552 -2.02 -28.84 16.49
CA ILE A 552 -1.12 -29.43 15.48
C ILE A 552 0.35 -29.29 15.88
N ALA A 553 0.77 -28.10 16.33
CA ALA A 553 2.14 -27.88 16.79
C ALA A 553 2.46 -28.68 18.07
N ALA A 554 1.51 -28.80 19.00
CA ALA A 554 1.70 -29.48 20.27
C ALA A 554 1.77 -31.02 20.17
N VAL A 555 1.09 -31.63 19.19
CA VAL A 555 1.08 -33.10 18.97
C VAL A 555 2.49 -33.65 18.72
N SER A 556 3.38 -32.83 18.13
CA SER A 556 4.72 -33.27 17.72
C SER A 556 5.82 -32.40 18.34
N PRO A 557 6.15 -32.61 19.63
CA PRO A 557 7.18 -31.83 20.34
C PRO A 557 8.59 -32.04 19.77
N GLN A 558 8.80 -33.12 19.00
CA GLN A 558 10.04 -33.36 18.25
C GLN A 558 10.25 -32.30 17.15
N TRP A 559 9.18 -31.72 16.62
CA TRP A 559 9.21 -30.78 15.50
C TRP A 559 9.05 -29.33 15.93
N PHE A 560 8.23 -29.09 16.95
CA PHE A 560 7.95 -27.75 17.48
C PHE A 560 8.32 -27.64 18.95
N SER A 561 9.08 -26.62 19.31
CA SER A 561 9.39 -26.26 20.70
C SER A 561 8.66 -24.98 21.09
N MET A 562 7.90 -25.01 22.18
CA MET A 562 7.24 -23.81 22.70
C MET A 562 8.28 -22.88 23.33
N VAL A 563 8.38 -21.65 22.82
CA VAL A 563 9.32 -20.63 23.34
C VAL A 563 8.63 -19.72 24.33
N TYR A 564 7.42 -19.29 24.00
CA TYR A 564 6.69 -18.32 24.81
C TYR A 564 5.18 -18.47 24.62
N LYS A 565 4.41 -18.24 25.70
CA LYS A 565 2.95 -18.23 25.65
C LYS A 565 2.43 -17.07 26.48
N LYS A 566 1.56 -16.25 25.88
CA LYS A 566 0.91 -15.13 26.56
C LYS A 566 -0.49 -14.88 26.01
N GLY A 567 -1.48 -14.92 26.90
CA GLY A 567 -2.89 -14.84 26.49
C GLY A 567 -3.25 -15.97 25.53
N LYS A 568 -3.87 -15.63 24.40
CA LYS A 568 -4.22 -16.58 23.33
C LYS A 568 -3.08 -16.86 22.36
N TRP A 569 -1.96 -16.15 22.44
CA TRP A 569 -0.85 -16.27 21.49
C TRP A 569 0.27 -17.16 22.04
N THR A 570 0.75 -18.06 21.20
CA THR A 570 1.87 -18.97 21.50
C THR A 570 2.92 -18.86 20.39
N LEU A 571 4.17 -18.61 20.79
CA LEU A 571 5.33 -18.60 19.91
C LEU A 571 6.01 -19.97 19.96
N TRP A 572 6.07 -20.62 18.81
CA TRP A 572 6.72 -21.89 18.58
C TRP A 572 8.00 -21.69 17.77
N LYS A 573 9.06 -22.43 18.10
CA LYS A 573 10.29 -22.56 17.32
C LYS A 573 10.25 -23.88 16.57
N LEU A 574 10.63 -23.86 15.30
CA LEU A 574 10.83 -25.07 14.51
C LEU A 574 12.19 -25.67 14.88
N ASN A 575 12.20 -26.97 15.20
CA ASN A 575 13.44 -27.69 15.49
C ASN A 575 14.23 -28.02 14.22
N SER A 576 13.54 -28.09 13.08
CA SER A 576 14.11 -28.22 11.73
C SER A 576 13.74 -27.00 10.90
N SER A 577 14.72 -26.13 10.63
CA SER A 577 14.56 -24.99 9.72
C SER A 577 15.59 -25.08 8.61
N ARG A 578 15.17 -24.85 7.37
CA ARG A 578 16.09 -24.79 6.23
C ARG A 578 16.70 -23.41 6.09
N PRO A 579 17.95 -23.32 5.61
CA PRO A 579 18.61 -22.05 5.41
C PRO A 579 17.91 -21.22 4.33
N PHE A 580 18.10 -19.90 4.39
CA PHE A 580 17.52 -18.98 3.43
C PHE A 580 18.08 -19.19 2.01
N MET A 581 19.38 -19.48 1.91
CA MET A 581 20.09 -19.81 0.69
C MET A 581 20.69 -21.21 0.83
N GLU A 582 20.36 -22.09 -0.10
CA GLU A 582 20.70 -23.50 -0.05
C GLU A 582 21.31 -23.94 -1.38
N LEU A 583 22.46 -24.62 -1.30
CA LEU A 583 22.98 -25.37 -2.43
C LEU A 583 22.23 -26.70 -2.51
N LEU A 584 21.47 -26.90 -3.57
CA LEU A 584 20.70 -28.11 -3.76
C LEU A 584 21.63 -29.29 -4.10
N SER A 585 21.34 -30.44 -3.53
CA SER A 585 22.03 -31.69 -3.88
C SER A 585 21.53 -32.28 -5.21
N GLN A 586 20.33 -31.90 -5.64
CA GLN A 586 19.71 -32.33 -6.90
C GLN A 586 19.09 -31.13 -7.63
N LYS A 587 19.23 -31.10 -8.96
CA LYS A 587 18.57 -30.09 -9.81
C LYS A 587 17.04 -30.24 -9.73
N PRO A 588 16.28 -29.14 -9.75
CA PRO A 588 14.82 -29.19 -9.73
C PRO A 588 14.26 -29.82 -11.01
N ILE A 589 13.00 -30.24 -10.94
CA ILE A 589 12.27 -30.81 -12.08
C ILE A 589 11.50 -29.69 -12.80
N ALA A 590 11.62 -29.65 -14.12
CA ALA A 590 10.82 -28.77 -14.97
C ALA A 590 9.41 -29.34 -15.16
N LEU A 591 8.40 -28.51 -14.90
CA LEU A 591 6.99 -28.82 -15.09
C LEU A 591 6.49 -28.14 -16.36
N LEU A 592 6.26 -28.91 -17.41
CA LEU A 592 5.94 -28.38 -18.73
C LEU A 592 4.51 -27.85 -18.80
N THR A 593 4.35 -26.63 -19.33
CA THR A 593 3.05 -25.98 -19.53
C THR A 593 2.70 -25.81 -21.01
N GLU A 594 1.43 -26.01 -21.38
CA GLU A 594 0.93 -25.78 -22.75
C GLU A 594 0.74 -24.29 -23.06
N GLY A 595 1.75 -23.70 -23.70
CA GLY A 595 1.74 -22.35 -24.25
C GLY A 595 2.52 -21.32 -23.43
N ASP A 596 2.92 -20.24 -24.09
CA ASP A 596 3.92 -19.29 -23.59
C ASP A 596 3.33 -18.09 -22.81
N SER A 597 2.03 -18.14 -22.48
CA SER A 597 1.39 -17.02 -21.79
C SER A 597 1.74 -16.99 -20.29
N LEU A 598 2.26 -15.84 -19.83
CA LEU A 598 2.54 -15.55 -18.41
C LEU A 598 1.33 -15.81 -17.50
N GLN A 599 0.11 -15.66 -18.03
CA GLN A 599 -1.13 -15.99 -17.32
C GLN A 599 -1.25 -17.50 -17.02
N LYS A 600 -1.01 -18.39 -17.99
CA LYS A 600 -1.06 -19.84 -17.77
C LYS A 600 0.06 -20.33 -16.83
N LYS A 601 1.27 -19.76 -16.91
CA LYS A 601 2.36 -20.05 -15.94
C LYS A 601 1.97 -19.68 -14.51
N SER A 602 1.14 -18.65 -14.32
CA SER A 602 0.65 -18.23 -13.00
C SER A 602 -0.55 -19.02 -12.46
N GLU A 603 -1.22 -19.80 -13.33
CA GLU A 603 -2.34 -20.69 -12.97
C GLU A 603 -1.86 -22.01 -12.37
N LEU A 604 -0.68 -22.49 -12.75
CA LEU A 604 -0.14 -23.75 -12.24
C LEU A 604 0.52 -23.52 -10.86
N ARG A 605 -0.12 -24.06 -9.82
CA ARG A 605 0.24 -23.83 -8.41
C ARG A 605 0.26 -25.13 -7.62
N LEU A 606 0.95 -25.11 -6.49
CA LEU A 606 1.02 -26.25 -5.56
C LEU A 606 -0.39 -26.75 -5.14
N GLU A 607 -1.35 -25.82 -4.96
CA GLU A 607 -2.75 -26.12 -4.60
C GLU A 607 -3.51 -26.90 -5.68
N ASN A 608 -3.10 -26.78 -6.95
CA ASN A 608 -3.76 -27.45 -8.07
C ASN A 608 -3.19 -28.85 -8.34
N LEU A 609 -2.16 -29.27 -7.58
CA LEU A 609 -1.58 -30.59 -7.70
C LEU A 609 -2.40 -31.62 -6.90
N PRO A 610 -2.62 -32.82 -7.45
CA PRO A 610 -3.22 -33.93 -6.71
C PRO A 610 -2.49 -34.22 -5.39
N GLU A 611 -3.23 -34.52 -4.33
CA GLU A 611 -2.70 -34.78 -2.98
C GLU A 611 -1.59 -35.86 -2.96
N SER A 612 -1.73 -36.90 -3.78
CA SER A 612 -0.70 -37.95 -3.93
C SER A 612 0.65 -37.40 -4.42
N ILE A 613 0.66 -36.43 -5.34
CA ILE A 613 1.89 -35.81 -5.85
C ILE A 613 2.51 -34.90 -4.78
N LEU A 614 1.69 -34.23 -3.97
CA LEU A 614 2.16 -33.39 -2.86
C LEU A 614 2.86 -34.22 -1.80
N ASP A 615 2.25 -35.33 -1.37
CA ASP A 615 2.86 -36.25 -0.41
C ASP A 615 4.23 -36.76 -0.93
N PHE A 616 4.33 -37.17 -2.21
CA PHE A 616 5.60 -37.59 -2.80
C PHE A 616 6.62 -36.46 -2.89
N LYS A 617 6.20 -35.25 -3.26
CA LYS A 617 7.09 -34.08 -3.34
C LYS A 617 7.74 -33.80 -1.97
N PHE A 618 6.95 -33.80 -0.90
CA PHE A 618 7.48 -33.59 0.46
C PHE A 618 8.38 -34.75 0.92
N GLN A 619 8.00 -35.99 0.62
CA GLN A 619 8.80 -37.18 0.96
C GLN A 619 10.18 -37.17 0.28
N TRP A 620 10.24 -36.79 -1.00
CA TRP A 620 11.47 -36.80 -1.79
C TRP A 620 12.21 -35.46 -1.81
N ASN A 621 11.66 -34.44 -1.17
CA ASN A 621 12.23 -33.09 -1.11
C ASN A 621 12.60 -32.50 -2.47
N VAL A 622 11.67 -32.57 -3.44
CA VAL A 622 11.92 -32.11 -4.81
C VAL A 622 11.27 -30.76 -5.07
N SER A 623 12.04 -29.82 -5.63
CA SER A 623 11.54 -28.52 -6.12
C SER A 623 11.03 -28.64 -7.57
N LEU A 624 9.85 -28.06 -7.84
CA LEU A 624 9.20 -28.07 -9.15
C LEU A 624 9.21 -26.66 -9.76
N VAL A 625 9.62 -26.53 -11.02
CA VAL A 625 9.74 -25.24 -11.74
C VAL A 625 8.86 -25.26 -13.00
N PRO A 626 7.79 -24.45 -13.10
CA PRO A 626 6.96 -24.37 -14.30
C PRO A 626 7.69 -23.67 -15.45
N LEU A 627 7.78 -24.32 -16.62
CA LEU A 627 8.43 -23.81 -17.84
C LEU A 627 7.62 -24.12 -19.09
N SER A 628 7.78 -23.31 -20.14
CA SER A 628 7.35 -23.70 -21.49
C SER A 628 8.35 -24.68 -22.11
N LYS A 629 7.90 -25.44 -23.12
CA LYS A 629 8.77 -26.41 -23.83
C LYS A 629 9.99 -25.70 -24.44
N GLU A 630 9.79 -24.53 -25.05
CA GLU A 630 10.84 -23.70 -25.65
C GLU A 630 11.87 -23.19 -24.61
N GLU A 631 11.41 -22.79 -23.42
CA GLU A 631 12.30 -22.37 -22.33
C GLU A 631 13.13 -23.54 -21.77
N PHE A 632 12.58 -24.75 -21.74
CA PHE A 632 13.31 -25.92 -21.28
C PHE A 632 14.38 -26.36 -22.28
N GLU A 633 14.05 -26.43 -23.58
CA GLU A 633 14.98 -26.82 -24.65
C GLU A 633 16.22 -25.92 -24.68
N SER A 634 16.06 -24.62 -24.41
CA SER A 634 17.19 -23.69 -24.34
C SER A 634 18.04 -23.80 -23.07
N ASN A 635 17.60 -24.54 -22.04
CA ASN A 635 18.21 -24.56 -20.71
C ASN A 635 18.22 -25.96 -20.04
N GLU A 636 18.25 -27.04 -20.83
CA GLU A 636 18.13 -28.43 -20.34
C GLU A 636 19.15 -28.77 -19.25
N ILE A 637 20.37 -28.25 -19.37
CA ILE A 637 21.48 -28.45 -18.43
C ILE A 637 21.13 -27.99 -17.00
N PHE A 638 20.14 -27.12 -16.80
CA PHE A 638 19.78 -26.59 -15.49
C PHE A 638 18.76 -27.42 -14.72
N PHE A 639 18.22 -28.50 -15.29
CA PHE A 639 17.14 -29.28 -14.68
C PHE A 639 17.49 -30.77 -14.63
N SER A 640 16.82 -31.53 -13.74
CA SER A 640 16.98 -32.99 -13.66
C SER A 640 16.12 -33.75 -14.66
N GLY A 641 15.07 -33.11 -15.18
CA GLY A 641 14.16 -33.67 -16.18
C GLY A 641 12.94 -32.76 -16.37
N ALA A 642 12.15 -33.03 -17.41
CA ALA A 642 10.92 -32.32 -17.72
C ALA A 642 9.73 -33.27 -17.81
N TYR A 643 8.65 -32.96 -17.10
CA TYR A 643 7.44 -33.79 -17.05
C TYR A 643 6.18 -32.93 -17.13
N GLU A 644 5.11 -33.49 -17.70
CA GLU A 644 3.76 -32.94 -17.59
C GLU A 644 3.11 -33.36 -16.26
N VAL A 645 2.10 -32.61 -15.78
CA VAL A 645 1.42 -32.89 -14.49
C VAL A 645 0.88 -34.32 -14.44
N SER A 646 0.39 -34.84 -15.56
CA SER A 646 -0.13 -36.20 -15.72
C SER A 646 0.93 -37.29 -15.51
N GLN A 647 2.20 -36.98 -15.79
CA GLN A 647 3.34 -37.91 -15.77
C GLN A 647 4.11 -37.89 -14.44
N LEU A 648 3.93 -36.85 -13.61
CA LEU A 648 4.62 -36.73 -12.32
C LEU A 648 4.33 -37.91 -11.38
N ARG A 649 3.09 -38.41 -11.37
CA ARG A 649 2.70 -39.51 -10.48
C ARG A 649 3.44 -40.81 -10.81
N SER A 650 3.53 -41.17 -12.09
CA SER A 650 4.25 -42.37 -12.51
C SER A 650 5.76 -42.22 -12.28
N TYR A 651 6.31 -41.02 -12.47
CA TYR A 651 7.71 -40.71 -12.12
C TYR A 651 8.01 -40.99 -10.64
N PHE A 652 7.21 -40.45 -9.71
CA PHE A 652 7.42 -40.67 -8.29
C PHE A 652 7.19 -42.12 -7.87
N GLN A 653 6.21 -42.81 -8.44
CA GLN A 653 5.96 -44.23 -8.17
C GLN A 653 7.15 -45.12 -8.59
N LYS A 654 7.67 -44.91 -9.80
CA LYS A 654 8.85 -45.63 -10.29
C LYS A 654 10.07 -45.41 -9.38
N ARG A 655 10.26 -44.19 -8.88
CA ARG A 655 11.34 -43.85 -7.95
C ARG A 655 11.19 -44.53 -6.58
N VAL A 656 9.95 -44.75 -6.13
CA VAL A 656 9.65 -45.51 -4.90
C VAL A 656 10.02 -46.97 -5.09
N GLU A 657 9.61 -47.58 -6.21
CA GLU A 657 9.92 -48.97 -6.58
C GLU A 657 11.45 -49.20 -6.64
N GLU A 658 12.17 -48.34 -7.37
CA GLU A 658 13.65 -48.39 -7.47
C GLU A 658 14.36 -48.17 -6.11
N GLY A 659 13.76 -47.38 -5.22
CA GLY A 659 14.27 -47.15 -3.86
C GLY A 659 14.03 -48.32 -2.91
N THR A 660 12.95 -49.06 -3.09
CA THR A 660 12.66 -50.29 -2.34
C THR A 660 13.50 -51.47 -2.80
N ASP A 661 13.78 -51.58 -4.10
CA ASP A 661 14.62 -52.66 -4.65
C ASP A 661 16.07 -52.57 -4.14
N LYS A 662 16.64 -51.37 -4.04
CA LYS A 662 17.97 -51.16 -3.44
C LYS A 662 18.06 -51.50 -1.95
N LYS A 663 16.94 -51.53 -1.22
CA LYS A 663 16.90 -51.98 0.18
C LYS A 663 16.73 -53.50 0.31
N ASN A 664 16.18 -54.16 -0.70
CA ASN A 664 15.90 -55.59 -0.67
C ASN A 664 17.03 -56.47 -1.24
N GLU A 665 18.01 -55.89 -1.95
CA GLU A 665 19.17 -56.63 -2.50
C GLU A 665 20.45 -56.62 -1.62
N GLY A 666 20.35 -56.26 -0.34
CA GLY A 666 21.50 -56.26 0.58
C GLY A 666 21.78 -57.59 1.28
N LYS A 667 22.48 -58.54 0.65
CA LYS A 667 23.32 -59.51 1.40
C LYS A 667 24.63 -58.83 1.81
N PRO A 668 25.19 -59.12 3.00
CA PRO A 668 26.33 -58.37 3.52
C PRO A 668 27.64 -58.94 2.98
N ASP A 669 28.15 -58.39 1.88
CA ASP A 669 29.55 -58.63 1.49
C ASP A 669 30.44 -57.48 1.92
N THR A 670 31.44 -57.85 2.71
CA THR A 670 32.42 -57.00 3.38
C THR A 670 33.49 -56.57 2.37
N LYS A 671 33.24 -55.49 1.63
CA LYS A 671 34.31 -54.63 1.09
C LYS A 671 33.89 -53.17 1.20
N ARG A 672 34.55 -52.46 2.12
CA ARG A 672 34.57 -50.99 2.21
C ARG A 672 35.19 -50.43 0.94
N GLU A 673 34.38 -50.18 -0.08
CA GLU A 673 34.66 -49.13 -1.05
C GLU A 673 33.82 -47.91 -0.67
N LYS A 674 34.53 -46.80 -0.43
CA LYS A 674 34.00 -45.49 -0.09
C LYS A 674 33.23 -44.94 -1.30
N ASN A 675 31.98 -45.36 -1.48
CA ASN A 675 31.06 -44.62 -2.33
C ASN A 675 30.39 -43.54 -1.47
N GLU A 676 31.00 -42.37 -1.59
CA GLU A 676 30.39 -41.04 -1.55
C GLU A 676 29.07 -40.96 -0.80
N SER A 677 29.18 -40.46 0.43
CA SER A 677 28.10 -39.84 1.18
C SER A 677 27.15 -39.09 0.26
N VAL A 678 25.89 -39.49 0.27
CA VAL A 678 24.73 -38.70 -0.16
C VAL A 678 24.99 -37.23 0.23
N PHE A 679 25.27 -36.38 -0.76
CA PHE A 679 25.58 -34.97 -0.53
C PHE A 679 24.39 -34.33 0.17
N LEU A 680 24.55 -34.06 1.48
CA LEU A 680 23.65 -33.21 2.25
C LEU A 680 23.68 -31.81 1.61
N SER A 681 22.51 -31.22 1.38
CA SER A 681 22.43 -29.83 0.94
C SER A 681 23.16 -28.93 1.92
N SER A 682 23.99 -28.02 1.40
CA SER A 682 24.83 -27.16 2.22
C SER A 682 24.26 -25.74 2.26
N GLU A 683 24.22 -25.16 3.46
CA GLU A 683 23.92 -23.75 3.66
C GLU A 683 24.97 -22.87 2.98
N ILE A 684 24.52 -21.78 2.35
CA ILE A 684 25.39 -20.76 1.76
C ILE A 684 25.25 -19.49 2.59
N ASP A 685 26.34 -19.09 3.23
CA ASP A 685 26.41 -17.82 3.96
C ASP A 685 26.79 -16.68 3.01
N PRO A 686 26.00 -15.59 2.93
CA PRO A 686 26.37 -14.44 2.14
C PRO A 686 27.54 -13.68 2.78
N LEU A 687 28.58 -13.41 1.98
CA LEU A 687 29.72 -12.56 2.34
C LEU A 687 29.29 -11.12 2.63
N VAL A 688 28.38 -10.59 1.80
CA VAL A 688 27.77 -9.28 1.99
C VAL A 688 26.28 -9.41 1.76
N TRP A 689 25.50 -8.88 2.67
CA TRP A 689 24.06 -8.75 2.49
C TRP A 689 23.62 -7.36 2.93
N ASN A 690 23.49 -6.40 2.00
CA ASN A 690 22.98 -5.04 2.25
C ASN A 690 21.85 -4.62 1.27
N ASP A 691 21.12 -3.54 1.54
CA ASP A 691 19.91 -3.17 0.77
C ASP A 691 20.17 -2.91 -0.73
N SER A 692 21.44 -2.87 -1.14
CA SER A 692 21.94 -2.65 -2.50
C SER A 692 22.58 -3.87 -3.18
N GLU A 693 23.04 -4.88 -2.43
CA GLU A 693 23.63 -6.10 -2.97
C GLU A 693 23.59 -7.32 -2.03
N ILE A 694 23.59 -8.52 -2.62
CA ILE A 694 23.96 -9.79 -1.97
C ILE A 694 25.17 -10.34 -2.70
N LYS A 695 26.24 -10.65 -1.96
CA LYS A 695 27.43 -11.32 -2.47
C LYS A 695 27.66 -12.60 -1.69
N TRP A 696 28.00 -13.68 -2.38
CA TRP A 696 28.38 -14.95 -1.79
C TRP A 696 29.44 -15.64 -2.64
N GLU A 697 30.15 -16.58 -2.04
CA GLU A 697 31.17 -17.38 -2.71
C GLU A 697 30.92 -18.87 -2.45
N LEU A 698 31.05 -19.68 -3.49
CA LEU A 698 30.97 -21.13 -3.40
C LEU A 698 32.32 -21.69 -2.93
N SER A 699 32.27 -22.60 -1.96
CA SER A 699 33.46 -23.12 -1.27
C SER A 699 34.24 -24.20 -2.02
N LYS A 700 33.77 -24.66 -3.20
CA LYS A 700 34.37 -25.77 -3.95
C LYS A 700 35.20 -25.30 -5.15
N GLU A 701 36.28 -26.04 -5.45
CA GLU A 701 37.03 -25.95 -6.71
C GLU A 701 36.06 -26.27 -7.86
N ALA A 702 35.71 -25.25 -8.65
CA ALA A 702 34.79 -25.41 -9.76
C ALA A 702 35.54 -26.02 -10.95
N GLU A 703 35.20 -27.26 -11.32
CA GLU A 703 35.42 -27.74 -12.68
C GLU A 703 34.49 -26.96 -13.62
N SER A 704 35.02 -26.50 -14.75
CA SER A 704 34.42 -25.46 -15.61
C SER A 704 33.07 -25.81 -16.26
N ASP A 705 32.60 -27.06 -16.14
CA ASP A 705 31.42 -27.56 -16.85
C ASP A 705 30.24 -27.93 -15.92
N VAL A 706 30.36 -27.74 -14.60
CA VAL A 706 29.32 -28.15 -13.64
C VAL A 706 28.55 -26.95 -13.09
N CYS A 707 27.26 -26.93 -13.39
CA CYS A 707 26.34 -25.91 -12.92
C CYS A 707 25.87 -26.18 -11.47
N PHE A 708 26.01 -25.19 -10.59
CA PHE A 708 25.67 -25.28 -9.16
C PHE A 708 24.22 -24.84 -8.92
N PRO A 709 23.30 -25.76 -8.57
CA PRO A 709 21.89 -25.43 -8.38
C PRO A 709 21.69 -24.73 -7.03
N ILE A 710 21.36 -23.43 -7.06
CA ILE A 710 21.14 -22.62 -5.86
C ILE A 710 19.65 -22.30 -5.73
N LEU A 711 19.13 -22.52 -4.53
CA LEU A 711 17.76 -22.19 -4.16
C LEU A 711 17.74 -21.08 -3.11
N ILE A 712 16.95 -20.04 -3.38
CA ILE A 712 16.74 -18.92 -2.45
C ILE A 712 15.28 -18.95 -2.01
N ARG A 713 15.08 -19.21 -0.72
CA ARG A 713 13.77 -19.31 -0.06
C ARG A 713 13.22 -17.91 0.23
N SER A 714 12.83 -17.23 -0.85
CA SER A 714 12.27 -15.88 -0.83
C SER A 714 11.02 -15.83 -1.70
N GLY A 715 9.93 -15.25 -1.18
CA GLY A 715 8.66 -15.15 -1.89
C GLY A 715 8.54 -14.02 -2.93
N PHE A 716 9.52 -13.11 -3.07
CA PHE A 716 9.39 -11.96 -3.98
C PHE A 716 10.76 -11.37 -4.43
N PHE A 717 11.14 -11.48 -5.70
CA PHE A 717 12.35 -10.83 -6.21
C PHE A 717 12.14 -10.37 -7.63
N PRO A 718 11.90 -9.07 -7.85
CA PRO A 718 11.21 -8.75 -9.06
C PRO A 718 12.15 -8.56 -10.24
N ILE A 719 13.38 -8.07 -10.06
CA ILE A 719 14.42 -8.14 -11.11
C ILE A 719 15.77 -8.25 -10.41
N TRP A 720 16.31 -9.46 -10.42
CA TRP A 720 17.69 -9.74 -10.07
C TRP A 720 18.45 -9.97 -11.35
N LYS A 721 19.40 -9.09 -11.65
CA LYS A 721 20.46 -9.44 -12.60
C LYS A 721 21.58 -10.02 -11.76
N LEU A 722 21.80 -11.32 -11.89
CA LEU A 722 23.12 -11.85 -11.58
C LEU A 722 24.10 -11.08 -12.45
N VAL A 723 25.18 -10.56 -11.86
CA VAL A 723 26.20 -9.82 -12.62
C VAL A 723 26.78 -10.72 -13.74
N SER A 724 26.78 -12.04 -13.53
CA SER A 724 27.16 -13.07 -14.51
C SER A 724 26.16 -13.27 -15.66
N GLY A 725 24.93 -12.73 -15.58
CA GLY A 725 23.92 -12.80 -16.65
C GLY A 725 23.04 -14.05 -16.68
N GLU A 726 23.12 -14.91 -15.66
CA GLU A 726 22.32 -16.14 -15.55
C GLU A 726 20.82 -15.89 -15.44
N LYS A 727 20.01 -16.81 -15.98
CA LYS A 727 18.54 -16.77 -15.87
C LYS A 727 18.08 -17.28 -14.51
N VAL A 728 17.17 -16.54 -13.89
CA VAL A 728 16.53 -16.90 -12.62
C VAL A 728 15.13 -17.46 -12.89
N TYR A 729 14.85 -18.63 -12.34
CA TYR A 729 13.59 -19.35 -12.41
C TYR A 729 12.82 -19.26 -11.08
N ARG A 730 11.51 -19.51 -11.15
CA ARG A 730 10.63 -19.52 -9.98
C ARG A 730 10.05 -20.91 -9.75
N THR A 731 10.08 -21.41 -8.53
CA THR A 731 9.45 -22.70 -8.17
C THR A 731 7.95 -22.54 -7.92
N LEU A 732 7.20 -23.65 -7.84
CA LEU A 732 5.76 -23.64 -7.49
C LEU A 732 5.46 -23.09 -6.09
N GLU A 733 6.44 -23.13 -5.17
CA GLU A 733 6.37 -22.55 -3.82
C GLU A 733 6.65 -21.05 -3.81
N GLY A 734 6.99 -20.48 -4.98
CA GLY A 734 7.35 -19.08 -5.14
C GLY A 734 8.79 -18.77 -4.73
N GLN A 735 9.67 -19.78 -4.63
CA GLN A 735 11.10 -19.63 -4.35
C GLN A 735 11.88 -19.37 -5.65
N PHE A 736 13.13 -18.93 -5.53
CA PHE A 736 13.98 -18.65 -6.69
C PHE A 736 15.03 -19.72 -6.88
N TYR A 737 15.13 -20.22 -8.10
CA TYR A 737 16.11 -21.18 -8.53
C TYR A 737 16.96 -20.59 -9.63
N PHE A 738 18.28 -20.74 -9.53
CA PHE A 738 19.19 -20.47 -10.64
C PHE A 738 20.35 -21.43 -10.52
N CYS A 739 21.07 -21.57 -11.62
CA CYS A 739 22.15 -22.52 -11.72
C CYS A 739 23.41 -21.73 -12.05
N SER A 740 24.32 -21.66 -11.08
CA SER A 740 25.50 -20.81 -11.16
C SER A 740 26.70 -21.54 -11.73
N ALA A 741 27.37 -20.91 -12.69
CA ALA A 741 28.66 -21.38 -13.22
C ALA A 741 29.85 -20.66 -12.57
N GLU A 742 29.62 -19.52 -11.91
CA GLU A 742 30.67 -18.71 -11.30
C GLU A 742 30.87 -19.04 -9.81
N LYS A 743 32.13 -18.96 -9.36
CA LYS A 743 32.47 -19.17 -7.94
C LYS A 743 31.99 -18.01 -7.06
N GLN A 744 32.12 -16.78 -7.54
CA GLN A 744 31.63 -15.59 -6.86
C GLN A 744 30.40 -15.07 -7.57
N ASN A 745 29.33 -14.90 -6.80
CA ASN A 745 28.06 -14.45 -7.35
C ASN A 745 27.61 -13.20 -6.62
N GLN A 746 27.02 -12.29 -7.40
CA GLN A 746 26.51 -11.03 -6.89
C GLN A 746 25.14 -10.75 -7.47
N PHE A 747 24.19 -10.50 -6.58
CA PHE A 747 22.94 -9.82 -6.89
C PHE A 747 23.06 -8.34 -6.58
N VAL A 748 22.61 -7.51 -7.52
CA VAL A 748 22.56 -6.06 -7.36
C VAL A 748 21.10 -5.60 -7.37
N PHE A 749 20.74 -4.75 -6.41
CA PHE A 749 19.39 -4.22 -6.22
C PHE A 749 19.18 -2.81 -6.76
N TYR A 750 20.23 -2.14 -7.26
CA TYR A 750 20.12 -0.77 -7.78
C TYR A 750 19.91 -0.73 -9.30
N ASP A 751 19.07 0.20 -9.71
CA ASP A 751 18.92 0.64 -11.09
C ASP A 751 19.35 2.10 -11.18
N ILE A 752 19.99 2.52 -12.28
CA ILE A 752 20.32 3.93 -12.53
C ILE A 752 19.09 4.85 -12.38
N ARG A 753 17.90 4.29 -12.62
CA ARG A 753 16.60 4.94 -12.40
C ARG A 753 16.39 5.40 -10.96
N THR A 754 16.92 4.69 -9.97
CA THR A 754 16.82 5.05 -8.56
C THR A 754 17.45 6.42 -8.30
N TYR A 755 18.66 6.67 -8.82
CA TYR A 755 19.35 7.95 -8.71
C TYR A 755 18.61 9.06 -9.45
N LEU A 756 18.05 8.74 -10.62
CA LEU A 756 17.25 9.68 -11.41
C LEU A 756 15.98 10.11 -10.66
N ILE A 757 15.29 9.18 -10.01
CA ILE A 757 14.10 9.47 -9.17
C ILE A 757 14.50 10.41 -8.03
N THR A 758 15.57 10.09 -7.30
CA THR A 758 16.06 10.94 -6.20
C THR A 758 16.42 12.33 -6.70
N PHE A 759 17.15 12.44 -7.81
CA PHE A 759 17.50 13.72 -8.42
C PHE A 759 16.27 14.55 -8.80
N ILE A 760 15.27 13.96 -9.45
CA ILE A 760 14.03 14.66 -9.82
C ILE A 760 13.26 15.13 -8.57
N GLN A 761 13.23 14.33 -7.50
CA GLN A 761 12.59 14.72 -6.23
C GLN A 761 13.25 15.94 -5.58
N PHE A 762 14.57 16.11 -5.71
CA PHE A 762 15.26 17.33 -5.29
C PHE A 762 15.01 18.50 -6.25
N LEU A 763 15.00 18.23 -7.56
CA LEU A 763 14.91 19.26 -8.59
C LEU A 763 13.53 19.92 -8.64
N LEU A 764 12.44 19.15 -8.55
CA LEU A 764 11.07 19.68 -8.71
C LEU A 764 10.72 20.77 -7.69
N PRO A 765 10.96 20.62 -6.37
CA PRO A 765 10.75 21.70 -5.40
C PRO A 765 11.60 22.94 -5.68
N LEU A 766 12.87 22.78 -6.06
CA LEU A 766 13.76 23.90 -6.40
C LEU A 766 13.24 24.66 -7.63
N LEU A 767 12.84 23.94 -8.68
CA LEU A 767 12.23 24.53 -9.87
C LEU A 767 10.91 25.23 -9.55
N PHE A 768 10.13 24.73 -8.59
CA PHE A 768 8.89 25.37 -8.18
C PHE A 768 9.12 26.78 -7.61
N PHE A 769 10.17 26.94 -6.78
CA PHE A 769 10.61 28.23 -6.30
C PHE A 769 11.23 29.07 -7.42
N GLY A 770 12.07 28.48 -8.29
CA GLY A 770 12.65 29.14 -9.46
C GLY A 770 11.59 29.73 -10.41
N ALA A 771 10.49 29.01 -10.64
CA ALA A 771 9.39 29.45 -11.49
C ALA A 771 8.69 30.72 -10.96
N THR A 772 8.90 31.11 -9.70
CA THR A 772 8.39 32.39 -9.18
C THR A 772 9.02 33.60 -9.87
N PHE A 773 10.26 33.48 -10.37
CA PHE A 773 11.01 34.56 -11.00
C PHE A 773 10.65 34.79 -12.48
N LEU A 774 9.82 33.93 -13.08
CA LEU A 774 9.35 34.10 -14.45
C LEU A 774 8.27 35.17 -14.54
N THR A 775 8.65 36.37 -14.98
CA THR A 775 7.75 37.55 -15.03
C THR A 775 6.97 37.68 -16.35
N HIS A 776 7.37 36.95 -17.39
CA HIS A 776 6.71 37.01 -18.71
C HIS A 776 5.24 36.54 -18.67
N ARG A 777 4.44 37.14 -19.55
CA ARG A 777 3.05 36.76 -19.80
C ARG A 777 2.90 36.32 -21.25
N LYS A 778 1.95 35.41 -21.48
CA LYS A 778 1.49 35.02 -22.81
C LYS A 778 1.08 36.30 -23.57
N ILE A 779 1.62 36.46 -24.78
CA ILE A 779 1.18 37.48 -25.72
C ILE A 779 -0.23 37.07 -26.15
N SER A 780 -1.25 37.83 -25.76
CA SER A 780 -2.61 37.62 -26.28
C SER A 780 -2.61 38.02 -27.74
N ASN A 781 -2.93 37.09 -28.65
CA ASN A 781 -3.34 37.45 -30.00
C ASN A 781 -4.66 38.21 -29.97
#